data_AF-A0A0B5F997-F1
#
_entry.id   AF-A0A0B5F997-F1
#
_cell.length_a   1.000
_cell.length_b   1.000
_cell.length_c   1.000
_cell.angle_alpha   90.00
_cell.angle_beta   90.00
_cell.angle_gamma   90.00
#
_symmetry.space_group_name_H-M   'P 1'
#
loop_
_entity.id
_entity.type
_entity.pdbx_description
1 polymer ?
#
loop_
_entity_poly.entity_id
_entity_poly.type
_entity_poly.pdbx_seq_one_letter_code
_entity_poly.pdbx_strand_id
1 'polypeptide(L)'
;MSEQPADKRVDQSQADNDPTAEKQEQTNDEHVEAADDRPQDPWAARRELYEHVPAAVGGSLVGGDQIGVSGGRVAGDVVLGAKVEHHYRFGAVTHTSGTIPPSELDQLSREFAGYEELVHPLRDRMREERVAVLHGAPFTGRRSAALMLLRSLGAESVRAVDPNTRPTGLKDELTGDSHGYLVSDLVTGKENPLRDIDLWAARDVLQEKDSYLVITVDLFATLRGVDPVLWRPPSPQAVLRSHLHALVDNPPRERELLALEASQRFLDRDNHQLREAAAFAKALADHADGLTTEGELADVGPRLVREQVREWFGDEETRLRDRAFLISLAAFDEAAYALTAELSDTLFAQFQRTEDAGREPRVGIFGTSITARLRLARAVEYWREEHTEWGPVRQRVACFQESRTSGEVLREVWTSHPSARPALLAWLRELAQDGRPLVRTRAAVTAAVLAQTDLPSAMALLIEPWAKSRLYRDCLVAANALATAKAVGAPNIPQILRSWCEVEAGPRLRWTAIRSYALVGPGMPDEALDALAEAARTGDDEQEAQHIAESAALLLSDESAPVRSRVLRGLLELLRDGPSGRGLALHAFVLACTRAEDRLLLRWYAEAATTGATEEARRLSLLWQIVLDDLAYTADALKALSRWVLQAEDNPQVEGELVLLLPTLVGSVEDRKRLHHMLETVRGRRGDGPLAVADRLMAAL
;
A
#
# COMPACT_ATOMS: atom_id res chain seq x y z
N MET A 1 -77.46 -31.53 36.32
CA MET A 1 -76.43 -32.47 36.80
C MET A 1 -75.38 -32.59 35.71
N SER A 2 -74.12 -32.35 36.09
CA SER A 2 -72.84 -32.68 35.40
C SER A 2 -72.63 -32.14 33.98
N GLU A 3 -71.82 -31.10 33.77
CA GLU A 3 -70.34 -31.04 33.72
C GLU A 3 -69.93 -30.63 32.29
N GLN A 4 -69.45 -29.41 32.14
CA GLN A 4 -68.69 -28.93 30.97
C GLN A 4 -67.22 -28.85 31.36
N PRO A 5 -66.27 -29.23 30.48
CA PRO A 5 -64.92 -28.70 30.52
C PRO A 5 -64.70 -27.64 29.44
N ALA A 6 -63.96 -26.61 29.84
CA ALA A 6 -63.46 -25.52 29.02
C ALA A 6 -62.23 -25.94 28.21
N ASP A 7 -62.05 -25.36 27.02
CA ASP A 7 -60.74 -25.34 26.36
C ASP A 7 -60.44 -23.98 25.72
N LYS A 8 -59.13 -23.71 25.67
CA LYS A 8 -58.41 -22.45 25.79
C LYS A 8 -58.40 -21.57 24.53
N ARG A 9 -58.45 -20.25 24.76
CA ARG A 9 -57.91 -19.23 23.84
C ARG A 9 -56.40 -19.14 24.05
N VAL A 10 -55.65 -19.24 22.96
CA VAL A 10 -54.20 -18.97 22.89
C VAL A 10 -54.03 -17.46 22.75
N ASP A 11 -53.34 -16.87 23.73
CA ASP A 11 -52.95 -15.47 23.79
C ASP A 11 -51.64 -15.27 23.00
N GLN A 12 -51.60 -14.27 22.14
CA GLN A 12 -50.41 -13.89 21.37
C GLN A 12 -49.52 -13.03 22.26
N SER A 13 -48.41 -13.58 22.76
CA SER A 13 -47.33 -12.79 23.37
C SER A 13 -46.46 -12.16 22.28
N GLN A 14 -46.55 -10.84 22.17
CA GLN A 14 -45.55 -10.00 21.53
C GLN A 14 -44.19 -10.23 22.22
N ALA A 15 -43.19 -10.66 21.46
CA ALA A 15 -41.81 -10.68 21.92
C ALA A 15 -41.25 -9.25 21.76
N ASP A 16 -41.10 -8.56 22.89
CA ASP A 16 -40.23 -7.39 23.01
C ASP A 16 -38.78 -7.85 22.72
N ASN A 17 -38.22 -7.37 21.61
CA ASN A 17 -36.77 -7.39 21.40
C ASN A 17 -36.16 -6.37 22.35
N ASP A 18 -35.65 -6.86 23.48
CA ASP A 18 -34.96 -6.06 24.48
C ASP A 18 -33.53 -5.73 23.97
N PRO A 19 -33.21 -4.46 23.59
CA PRO A 19 -31.89 -4.07 23.11
C PRO A 19 -30.79 -4.18 24.18
N THR A 20 -31.16 -4.57 25.39
CA THR A 20 -30.26 -4.81 26.52
C THR A 20 -29.59 -6.18 26.45
N ALA A 21 -30.20 -7.18 25.78
CA ALA A 21 -29.67 -8.53 25.65
C ALA A 21 -28.50 -8.60 24.64
N GLU A 22 -28.62 -7.95 23.47
CA GLU A 22 -27.53 -7.89 22.48
C GLU A 22 -26.31 -7.10 22.99
N LYS A 23 -26.54 -6.05 23.80
CA LYS A 23 -25.46 -5.33 24.50
C LYS A 23 -24.81 -6.17 25.59
N GLN A 24 -25.57 -7.02 26.28
CA GLN A 24 -25.03 -7.91 27.31
C GLN A 24 -24.23 -9.08 26.71
N GLU A 25 -24.63 -9.61 25.55
CA GLU A 25 -23.86 -10.61 24.82
C GLU A 25 -22.58 -10.01 24.20
N GLN A 26 -22.65 -8.84 23.54
CA GLN A 26 -21.45 -8.16 23.03
C GLN A 26 -20.48 -7.77 24.15
N THR A 27 -20.99 -7.27 25.28
CA THR A 27 -20.11 -6.96 26.42
C THR A 27 -19.56 -8.21 27.10
N ASN A 28 -20.29 -9.34 27.13
CA ASN A 28 -19.72 -10.60 27.63
C ASN A 28 -18.65 -11.15 26.69
N ASP A 29 -18.85 -11.15 25.37
CA ASP A 29 -17.85 -11.61 24.40
C ASP A 29 -16.62 -10.70 24.37
N GLU A 30 -16.77 -9.38 24.45
CA GLU A 30 -15.66 -8.43 24.63
C GLU A 30 -14.91 -8.65 25.95
N HIS A 31 -15.62 -8.97 27.05
CA HIS A 31 -14.99 -9.28 28.35
C HIS A 31 -14.29 -10.64 28.36
N VAL A 32 -14.77 -11.63 27.59
CA VAL A 32 -14.15 -12.96 27.48
C VAL A 32 -12.92 -12.91 26.55
N GLU A 33 -12.97 -12.21 25.42
CA GLU A 33 -11.79 -11.99 24.56
C GLU A 33 -10.70 -11.19 25.28
N ALA A 34 -11.06 -10.17 26.07
CA ALA A 34 -10.09 -9.38 26.83
C ALA A 34 -9.43 -10.15 27.99
N ALA A 35 -10.02 -11.27 28.45
CA ALA A 35 -9.51 -12.05 29.57
C ALA A 35 -8.39 -13.03 29.19
N ASP A 36 -8.28 -13.43 27.92
CA ASP A 36 -7.22 -14.32 27.40
C ASP A 36 -6.26 -13.61 26.42
N ASP A 37 -6.39 -12.29 26.27
CA ASP A 37 -5.54 -11.48 25.40
C ASP A 37 -4.13 -11.34 25.98
N ARG A 38 -3.16 -11.99 25.32
CA ARG A 38 -1.74 -11.96 25.68
C ARG A 38 -0.94 -11.16 24.65
N PRO A 39 0.14 -10.47 25.08
CA PRO A 39 1.05 -9.82 24.14
C PRO A 39 1.58 -10.82 23.11
N GLN A 40 1.46 -10.47 21.82
CA GLN A 40 2.11 -11.22 20.76
C GLN A 40 3.63 -11.22 20.94
N ASP A 41 4.29 -12.29 20.50
CA ASP A 41 5.74 -12.38 20.49
C ASP A 41 6.37 -11.24 19.65
N PRO A 42 7.36 -10.49 20.17
CA PRO A 42 7.92 -9.33 19.46
C PRO A 42 8.63 -9.65 18.15
N TRP A 43 9.28 -10.82 18.06
CA TRP A 43 9.93 -11.25 16.81
C TRP A 43 8.90 -11.63 15.75
N ALA A 44 7.85 -12.36 16.13
CA ALA A 44 6.72 -12.63 15.26
C ALA A 44 6.06 -11.33 14.77
N ALA A 45 5.78 -10.39 15.67
CA ALA A 45 5.19 -9.10 15.32
C ALA A 45 6.07 -8.28 14.35
N ARG A 46 7.39 -8.24 14.57
CA ARG A 46 8.33 -7.57 13.65
C ARG A 46 8.35 -8.23 12.27
N ARG A 47 8.34 -9.58 12.21
CA ARG A 47 8.27 -10.32 10.95
C ARG A 47 6.99 -10.02 10.19
N GLU A 48 5.83 -10.07 10.86
CA GLU A 48 4.53 -9.74 10.25
C GLU A 48 4.51 -8.31 9.72
N LEU A 49 5.09 -7.34 10.46
CA LEU A 49 5.22 -5.96 9.99
C LEU A 49 6.04 -5.90 8.69
N TYR A 50 7.23 -6.51 8.66
CA TYR A 50 8.09 -6.46 7.48
C TYR A 50 7.53 -7.24 6.29
N GLU A 51 6.85 -8.36 6.53
CA GLU A 51 6.23 -9.17 5.47
C GLU A 51 5.07 -8.45 4.80
N HIS A 52 4.31 -7.64 5.56
CA HIS A 52 3.07 -7.06 5.07
C HIS A 52 3.14 -5.57 4.74
N VAL A 53 4.21 -4.85 5.07
CA VAL A 53 4.39 -3.44 4.65
C VAL A 53 4.68 -3.39 3.12
N PRO A 54 3.99 -2.52 2.36
CA PRO A 54 4.24 -2.40 0.92
C PRO A 54 5.65 -1.87 0.63
N ALA A 55 6.25 -2.29 -0.49
CA ALA A 55 7.65 -1.99 -0.82
C ALA A 55 7.97 -0.47 -0.82
N ALA A 56 7.02 0.35 -1.27
CA ALA A 56 7.13 1.82 -1.28
C ALA A 56 7.33 2.44 0.11
N VAL A 57 6.94 1.73 1.17
CA VAL A 57 7.08 2.14 2.58
C VAL A 57 8.20 1.32 3.26
N GLY A 58 8.34 0.04 2.91
CA GLY A 58 9.23 -0.92 3.56
C GLY A 58 10.72 -0.63 3.39
N GLY A 59 11.14 0.02 2.29
CA GLY A 59 12.55 0.37 2.06
C GLY A 59 13.15 1.34 3.09
N SER A 60 12.31 2.06 3.86
CA SER A 60 12.74 2.93 4.97
C SER A 60 12.78 2.19 6.32
N LEU A 61 12.05 1.08 6.46
CA LEU A 61 12.04 0.25 7.67
C LEU A 61 13.21 -0.74 7.70
N VAL A 62 13.71 -1.14 6.54
CA VAL A 62 14.85 -2.06 6.37
C VAL A 62 16.02 -1.23 5.84
N GLY A 63 17.00 -0.90 6.68
CA GLY A 63 18.14 -0.04 6.34
C GLY A 63 19.16 -0.68 5.36
N GLY A 64 18.72 -1.11 4.17
CA GLY A 64 19.57 -1.69 3.13
C GLY A 64 18.89 -1.75 1.76
N ASP A 65 19.66 -1.46 0.72
CA ASP A 65 19.25 -1.48 -0.69
C ASP A 65 18.74 -2.86 -1.12
N GLN A 66 17.54 -2.91 -1.66
CA GLN A 66 17.12 -4.01 -2.54
C GLN A 66 17.25 -3.57 -4.01
N ILE A 67 18.33 -3.99 -4.65
CA ILE A 67 18.56 -3.89 -6.10
C ILE A 67 17.77 -5.00 -6.80
N GLY A 68 16.89 -4.62 -7.72
CA GLY A 68 15.86 -5.48 -8.29
C GLY A 68 16.28 -6.42 -9.42
N VAL A 69 15.30 -7.16 -9.96
CA VAL A 69 15.31 -7.71 -11.34
C VAL A 69 13.89 -7.71 -11.92
N SER A 70 13.87 -7.26 -13.17
CA SER A 70 12.84 -7.04 -14.19
C SER A 70 11.83 -8.15 -14.51
N GLY A 71 10.66 -7.71 -14.99
CA GLY A 71 10.15 -8.12 -16.31
C GLY A 71 8.69 -8.60 -16.37
N GLY A 72 7.83 -7.84 -17.08
CA GLY A 72 6.55 -8.35 -17.58
C GLY A 72 5.48 -7.29 -17.88
N ARG A 73 5.25 -7.02 -19.18
CA ARG A 73 4.35 -6.01 -19.81
C ARG A 73 2.84 -6.14 -19.54
N VAL A 74 2.13 -5.03 -19.86
CA VAL A 74 0.79 -4.81 -20.51
C VAL A 74 -0.09 -3.87 -19.64
N ALA A 75 -0.20 -2.54 -19.84
CA ALA A 75 -0.77 -1.66 -20.90
C ALA A 75 -2.19 -1.07 -20.60
N GLY A 76 -2.31 0.28 -20.50
CA GLY A 76 -3.52 1.07 -20.80
C GLY A 76 -4.08 2.02 -19.71
N ASP A 77 -4.53 3.23 -20.08
CA ASP A 77 -4.42 4.48 -19.27
C ASP A 77 -5.55 5.56 -19.49
N VAL A 78 -5.71 6.59 -18.61
CA VAL A 78 -6.91 7.50 -18.42
C VAL A 78 -6.72 9.07 -18.14
N VAL A 79 -6.65 9.96 -19.16
CA VAL A 79 -6.53 11.47 -19.38
C VAL A 79 -7.75 12.44 -19.25
N LEU A 80 -8.03 13.10 -18.13
CA LEU A 80 -8.81 14.36 -18.14
C LEU A 80 -7.97 15.63 -18.36
N GLY A 81 -8.63 16.62 -18.98
CA GLY A 81 -8.21 18.01 -19.03
C GLY A 81 -9.36 18.94 -19.42
N ALA A 82 -9.35 20.12 -18.77
CA ALA A 82 -10.17 21.33 -18.98
C ALA A 82 -11.59 21.37 -18.39
N LYS A 83 -11.66 22.02 -17.22
CA LYS A 83 -12.85 22.49 -16.49
C LYS A 83 -13.73 23.39 -17.39
N VAL A 84 -14.99 23.01 -17.59
CA VAL A 84 -16.08 23.90 -18.01
C VAL A 84 -17.00 24.09 -16.81
N GLU A 85 -17.14 25.32 -16.31
CA GLU A 85 -18.09 25.64 -15.25
C GLU A 85 -19.51 25.66 -15.82
N HIS A 86 -20.32 24.66 -15.48
CA HIS A 86 -21.75 24.64 -15.79
C HIS A 86 -22.53 25.45 -14.76
N HIS A 87 -22.93 26.67 -15.14
CA HIS A 87 -23.95 27.42 -14.42
C HIS A 87 -25.33 26.80 -14.68
N TYR A 88 -25.84 25.97 -13.77
CA TYR A 88 -27.23 25.49 -13.87
C TYR A 88 -28.22 26.55 -13.37
N ARG A 89 -29.00 27.11 -14.30
CA ARG A 89 -30.37 27.57 -14.03
C ARG A 89 -31.31 26.44 -14.43
N PHE A 90 -32.19 26.04 -13.50
CA PHE A 90 -33.22 25.03 -13.71
C PHE A 90 -34.12 25.37 -14.91
N GLY A 91 -34.05 24.54 -15.96
CA GLY A 91 -34.86 24.60 -17.18
C GLY A 91 -34.65 23.32 -18.00
N ALA A 92 -35.64 22.92 -18.81
CA ALA A 92 -35.72 21.63 -19.53
C ALA A 92 -34.40 21.17 -20.21
N VAL A 93 -34.20 19.84 -20.25
CA VAL A 93 -33.04 19.19 -20.88
C VAL A 93 -32.89 19.70 -22.32
N THR A 94 -31.87 20.54 -22.55
CA THR A 94 -31.53 21.09 -23.84
C THR A 94 -30.30 20.32 -24.34
N HIS A 95 -30.44 19.59 -25.45
CA HIS A 95 -29.32 18.93 -26.11
C HIS A 95 -28.30 19.99 -26.57
N THR A 96 -27.04 19.86 -26.16
CA THR A 96 -25.99 20.87 -26.40
C THR A 96 -25.05 20.42 -27.52
N SER A 97 -25.50 20.58 -28.77
CA SER A 97 -24.69 20.32 -29.97
C SER A 97 -24.08 21.62 -30.52
N GLY A 98 -22.80 21.62 -30.94
CA GLY A 98 -22.08 22.83 -31.36
C GLY A 98 -20.89 22.57 -32.29
N THR A 99 -20.42 23.60 -33.00
CA THR A 99 -19.24 23.51 -33.89
C THR A 99 -17.92 23.63 -33.12
N ILE A 100 -16.99 22.73 -33.43
CA ILE A 100 -15.62 22.74 -32.89
C ILE A 100 -14.83 23.88 -33.57
N PRO A 101 -14.10 24.71 -32.81
CA PRO A 101 -13.31 25.80 -33.38
C PRO A 101 -12.26 25.30 -34.38
N PRO A 102 -12.11 25.93 -35.56
CA PRO A 102 -11.08 25.54 -36.54
C PRO A 102 -9.66 25.57 -35.99
N SER A 103 -9.38 26.52 -35.08
CA SER A 103 -8.07 26.63 -34.41
C SER A 103 -7.71 25.39 -33.59
N GLU A 104 -8.69 24.67 -33.04
CA GLU A 104 -8.47 23.42 -32.30
C GLU A 104 -8.03 22.30 -33.28
N LEU A 105 -8.67 22.23 -34.44
CA LEU A 105 -8.30 21.27 -35.50
C LEU A 105 -6.89 21.55 -36.04
N ASP A 106 -6.54 22.82 -36.24
CA ASP A 106 -5.22 23.23 -36.73
C ASP A 106 -4.11 22.98 -35.71
N GLN A 107 -4.37 23.27 -34.44
CA GLN A 107 -3.45 22.92 -33.36
C GLN A 107 -3.24 21.40 -33.29
N LEU A 108 -4.33 20.63 -33.26
CA LEU A 108 -4.26 19.18 -33.17
C LEU A 108 -3.49 18.57 -34.35
N SER A 109 -3.63 19.11 -35.56
CA SER A 109 -2.90 18.63 -36.74
C SER A 109 -1.38 18.78 -36.63
N ARG A 110 -0.89 19.75 -35.84
CA ARG A 110 0.54 19.95 -35.60
C ARG A 110 1.09 19.03 -34.50
N GLU A 111 0.24 18.68 -33.53
CA GLU A 111 0.64 17.93 -32.35
C GLU A 111 0.40 16.42 -32.47
N PHE A 112 -0.49 15.98 -33.37
CA PHE A 112 -0.94 14.59 -33.44
C PHE A 112 0.18 13.60 -33.83
N ALA A 113 0.45 12.65 -32.94
CA ALA A 113 1.44 11.60 -33.19
C ALA A 113 0.84 10.43 -33.98
N GLY A 114 1.55 10.00 -35.02
CA GLY A 114 1.23 8.78 -35.77
C GLY A 114 0.11 8.93 -36.81
N TYR A 115 0.01 10.11 -37.45
CA TYR A 115 -1.05 10.40 -38.42
C TYR A 115 -1.08 9.39 -39.58
N GLU A 116 0.08 9.14 -40.21
CA GLU A 116 0.19 8.24 -41.37
C GLU A 116 -0.07 6.79 -40.98
N GLU A 117 0.37 6.35 -39.80
CA GLU A 117 0.22 4.95 -39.38
C GLU A 117 -1.16 4.64 -38.81
N LEU A 118 -1.81 5.60 -38.13
CA LEU A 118 -3.03 5.36 -37.35
C LEU A 118 -4.30 5.89 -38.02
N VAL A 119 -4.22 7.02 -38.72
CA VAL A 119 -5.40 7.70 -39.29
C VAL A 119 -5.55 7.39 -40.77
N HIS A 120 -4.47 7.43 -41.55
CA HIS A 120 -4.51 7.20 -43.00
C HIS A 120 -5.17 5.85 -43.39
N PRO A 121 -4.93 4.71 -42.70
CA PRO A 121 -5.57 3.44 -43.06
C PRO A 121 -7.09 3.43 -42.87
N LEU A 122 -7.64 4.30 -42.01
CA LEU A 122 -9.07 4.37 -41.73
C LEU A 122 -9.82 5.23 -42.76
N ARG A 123 -9.09 6.01 -43.58
CA ARG A 123 -9.67 6.95 -44.54
C ARG A 123 -10.48 6.26 -45.63
N ASP A 124 -9.96 5.17 -46.19
CA ASP A 124 -10.62 4.50 -47.32
C ASP A 124 -11.91 3.80 -46.87
N ARG A 125 -11.87 3.15 -45.68
CA ARG A 125 -13.06 2.61 -45.02
C ARG A 125 -14.11 3.69 -44.77
N MET A 126 -13.69 4.87 -44.29
CA MET A 126 -14.61 5.99 -44.04
C MET A 126 -15.27 6.56 -45.30
N ARG A 127 -14.56 6.58 -46.43
CA ARG A 127 -15.14 7.01 -47.71
C ARG A 127 -16.28 6.10 -48.17
N GLU A 128 -16.18 4.81 -47.88
CA GLU A 128 -17.21 3.83 -48.23
C GLU A 128 -18.36 3.80 -47.21
N GLU A 129 -18.05 3.73 -45.92
CA GLU A 129 -19.04 3.52 -44.85
C GLU A 129 -19.74 4.81 -44.40
N ARG A 130 -19.13 5.99 -44.60
CA ARG A 130 -19.55 7.34 -44.12
C ARG A 130 -19.68 7.51 -42.61
N VAL A 131 -19.80 6.41 -41.86
CA VAL A 131 -19.85 6.36 -40.40
C VAL A 131 -18.76 5.43 -39.90
N ALA A 132 -17.98 5.85 -38.90
CA ALA A 132 -17.08 4.96 -38.17
C ALA A 132 -17.35 5.01 -36.67
N VAL A 133 -17.27 3.85 -36.04
CA VAL A 133 -17.33 3.70 -34.58
C VAL A 133 -15.94 3.34 -34.08
N LEU A 134 -15.26 4.27 -33.42
CA LEU A 134 -13.96 4.05 -32.79
C LEU A 134 -14.16 3.54 -31.36
N HIS A 135 -13.68 2.33 -31.10
CA HIS A 135 -13.80 1.65 -29.82
C HIS A 135 -12.44 1.56 -29.13
N GLY A 136 -12.36 1.92 -27.84
CA GLY A 136 -11.11 1.83 -27.11
C GLY A 136 -11.22 2.30 -25.67
N ALA A 137 -10.13 2.12 -24.91
CA ALA A 137 -10.08 2.60 -23.54
C ALA A 137 -10.30 4.12 -23.51
N PRO A 138 -10.91 4.64 -22.45
CA PRO A 138 -10.99 6.08 -22.29
C PRO A 138 -9.57 6.65 -22.36
N PHE A 139 -9.46 7.86 -22.90
CA PHE A 139 -8.22 8.64 -22.87
C PHE A 139 -7.00 8.16 -23.68
N THR A 140 -7.28 7.29 -24.63
CA THR A 140 -6.31 6.84 -25.63
C THR A 140 -6.20 7.80 -26.82
N GLY A 141 -6.73 9.02 -26.70
CA GLY A 141 -6.76 9.99 -27.81
C GLY A 141 -7.81 9.71 -28.89
N ARG A 142 -8.86 8.91 -28.59
CA ARG A 142 -9.94 8.58 -29.53
C ARG A 142 -10.62 9.82 -30.13
N ARG A 143 -10.90 10.83 -29.31
CA ARG A 143 -11.44 12.12 -29.78
C ARG A 143 -10.49 12.79 -30.78
N SER A 144 -9.20 12.85 -30.44
CA SER A 144 -8.18 13.42 -31.32
C SER A 144 -8.07 12.66 -32.65
N ALA A 145 -8.09 11.33 -32.59
CA ALA A 145 -8.07 10.47 -33.77
C ALA A 145 -9.30 10.68 -34.66
N ALA A 146 -10.49 10.80 -34.05
CA ALA A 146 -11.72 11.09 -34.75
C ALA A 146 -11.66 12.42 -35.51
N LEU A 147 -11.14 13.47 -34.86
CA LEU A 147 -10.96 14.78 -35.47
C LEU A 147 -9.95 14.76 -36.62
N MET A 148 -8.83 14.06 -36.45
CA MET A 148 -7.83 13.89 -37.52
C MET A 148 -8.34 13.07 -38.69
N LEU A 149 -9.18 12.05 -38.43
CA LEU A 149 -9.84 11.27 -39.47
C LEU A 149 -10.83 12.12 -40.26
N LEU A 150 -11.68 12.92 -39.59
CA LEU A 150 -12.59 13.85 -40.25
C LEU A 150 -11.82 14.91 -41.08
N ARG A 151 -10.74 15.47 -40.52
CA ARG A 151 -9.87 16.41 -41.24
C ARG A 151 -9.24 15.77 -42.48
N SER A 152 -8.81 14.51 -42.40
CA SER A 152 -8.24 13.76 -43.54
C SER A 152 -9.21 13.57 -44.71
N LEU A 153 -10.51 13.70 -44.44
CA LEU A 153 -11.60 13.59 -45.40
C LEU A 153 -12.07 14.95 -45.94
N GLY A 154 -11.40 16.05 -45.56
CA GLY A 154 -11.73 17.40 -46.00
C GLY A 154 -12.73 18.13 -45.11
N ALA A 155 -13.06 17.63 -43.91
CA ALA A 155 -13.93 18.35 -42.99
C ALA A 155 -13.16 19.51 -42.32
N GLU A 156 -13.34 20.74 -42.83
CA GLU A 156 -12.80 21.97 -42.23
C GLU A 156 -13.59 22.45 -41.01
N SER A 157 -14.88 22.08 -40.93
CA SER A 157 -15.77 22.35 -39.81
C SER A 157 -16.36 21.03 -39.31
N VAL A 158 -16.18 20.76 -38.01
CA VAL A 158 -16.70 19.56 -37.35
C VAL A 158 -17.73 19.97 -36.30
N ARG A 159 -18.92 19.39 -36.36
CA ARG A 159 -19.97 19.58 -35.36
C ARG A 159 -19.91 18.48 -34.30
N ALA A 160 -19.71 18.87 -33.04
CA ALA A 160 -19.85 17.99 -31.88
C ALA A 160 -21.35 17.80 -31.55
N VAL A 161 -21.75 16.55 -31.41
CA VAL A 161 -23.09 16.12 -31.01
C VAL A 161 -23.04 15.68 -29.55
N ASP A 162 -24.11 15.95 -28.80
CA ASP A 162 -24.24 15.62 -27.37
C ASP A 162 -24.04 14.11 -27.11
N PRO A 163 -23.12 13.71 -26.22
CA PRO A 163 -22.87 12.30 -25.87
C PRO A 163 -24.08 11.57 -25.27
N ASN A 164 -25.03 12.30 -24.69
CA ASN A 164 -26.26 11.74 -24.11
C ASN A 164 -27.37 11.55 -25.15
N THR A 165 -27.11 11.88 -26.42
CA THR A 165 -28.02 11.61 -27.53
C THR A 165 -28.30 10.11 -27.59
N ARG A 166 -29.57 9.73 -27.63
CA ARG A 166 -29.92 8.31 -27.80
C ARG A 166 -29.49 7.84 -29.21
N PRO A 167 -28.90 6.64 -29.39
CA PRO A 167 -28.60 6.06 -30.69
C PRO A 167 -29.73 6.22 -31.72
N THR A 168 -30.99 6.06 -31.32
CA THR A 168 -32.15 6.21 -32.20
C THR A 168 -32.38 7.62 -32.75
N GLY A 169 -31.90 8.64 -32.03
CA GLY A 169 -32.02 10.05 -32.38
C GLY A 169 -30.78 10.61 -33.07
N LEU A 170 -29.74 9.80 -33.32
CA LEU A 170 -28.49 10.26 -33.93
C LEU A 170 -28.73 10.97 -35.27
N LYS A 171 -29.60 10.42 -36.11
CA LYS A 171 -29.95 11.01 -37.42
C LYS A 171 -30.55 12.42 -37.31
N ASP A 172 -31.28 12.69 -36.22
CA ASP A 172 -31.99 13.96 -36.02
C ASP A 172 -31.01 15.06 -35.55
N GLU A 173 -29.88 14.68 -34.95
CA GLU A 173 -28.79 15.59 -34.57
C GLU A 173 -27.85 15.95 -35.74
N LEU A 174 -27.90 15.21 -36.86
CA LEU A 174 -27.11 15.46 -38.08
C LEU A 174 -27.69 16.64 -38.89
N THR A 175 -27.87 17.78 -38.24
CA THR A 175 -28.43 19.01 -38.84
C THR A 175 -27.33 19.99 -39.28
N GLY A 176 -27.68 20.94 -40.16
CA GLY A 176 -26.75 21.95 -40.69
C GLY A 176 -25.88 21.48 -41.87
N ASP A 177 -24.97 22.35 -42.31
CA ASP A 177 -24.11 22.19 -43.50
C ASP A 177 -22.67 21.79 -43.13
N SER A 178 -22.48 21.03 -42.04
CA SER A 178 -21.15 20.58 -41.60
C SER A 178 -20.71 19.33 -42.37
N HIS A 179 -19.47 19.33 -42.87
CA HIS A 179 -18.88 18.18 -43.56
C HIS A 179 -18.45 17.06 -42.60
N GLY A 180 -18.27 17.35 -41.31
CA GLY A 180 -17.92 16.37 -40.28
C GLY A 180 -18.79 16.47 -39.04
N TYR A 181 -19.17 15.32 -38.48
CA TYR A 181 -19.89 15.18 -37.22
C TYR A 181 -19.10 14.28 -36.26
N LEU A 182 -19.08 14.64 -34.98
CA LEU A 182 -18.39 13.88 -33.94
C LEU A 182 -19.32 13.66 -32.75
N VAL A 183 -19.49 12.40 -32.37
CA VAL A 183 -20.03 12.02 -31.05
C VAL A 183 -18.89 11.50 -30.20
N SER A 184 -18.52 12.24 -29.15
CA SER A 184 -17.43 11.87 -28.24
C SER A 184 -17.98 11.04 -27.08
N ASP A 185 -17.54 9.79 -26.92
CA ASP A 185 -17.94 8.88 -25.84
C ASP A 185 -19.47 8.74 -25.68
N LEU A 186 -20.12 8.22 -26.73
CA LEU A 186 -21.57 7.98 -26.75
C LEU A 186 -22.01 7.09 -25.58
N VAL A 187 -22.93 7.59 -24.76
CA VAL A 187 -23.45 6.88 -23.59
C VAL A 187 -24.41 5.76 -24.06
N THR A 188 -24.00 4.51 -23.85
CA THR A 188 -24.79 3.33 -24.21
C THR A 188 -25.09 2.47 -22.99
N GLY A 189 -26.20 1.72 -23.03
CA GLY A 189 -26.57 0.82 -21.95
C GLY A 189 -27.45 -0.31 -22.44
N LYS A 190 -27.83 -1.22 -21.52
CA LYS A 190 -28.71 -2.36 -21.86
C LYS A 190 -30.03 -1.92 -22.48
N GLU A 191 -30.62 -0.84 -21.96
CA GLU A 191 -31.88 -0.27 -22.44
C GLU A 191 -31.70 0.64 -23.68
N ASN A 192 -30.46 1.00 -24.02
CA ASN A 192 -30.15 1.93 -25.10
C ASN A 192 -28.84 1.54 -25.82
N PRO A 193 -28.79 0.36 -26.47
CA PRO A 193 -27.61 -0.07 -27.19
C PRO A 193 -27.46 0.67 -28.52
N LEU A 194 -26.22 0.86 -28.99
CA LEU A 194 -25.98 1.31 -30.36
C LEU A 194 -26.13 0.11 -31.32
N ARG A 195 -27.04 0.22 -32.29
CA ARG A 195 -27.36 -0.86 -33.23
C ARG A 195 -26.92 -0.51 -34.65
N ASP A 196 -26.70 -1.54 -35.45
CA ASP A 196 -26.49 -1.44 -36.91
C ASP A 196 -27.57 -0.62 -37.63
N ILE A 197 -28.84 -0.79 -37.27
CA ILE A 197 -29.97 -0.03 -37.83
C ILE A 197 -29.82 1.48 -37.57
N ASP A 198 -29.32 1.86 -36.39
CA ASP A 198 -29.12 3.27 -36.04
C ASP A 198 -27.98 3.87 -36.90
N LEU A 199 -26.95 3.09 -37.21
CA LEU A 199 -25.85 3.49 -38.10
C LEU A 199 -26.28 3.56 -39.57
N TRP A 200 -27.14 2.65 -40.04
CA TRP A 200 -27.67 2.70 -41.41
C TRP A 200 -28.51 3.97 -41.62
N ALA A 201 -29.37 4.31 -40.66
CA ALA A 201 -30.16 5.54 -40.73
C ALA A 201 -29.29 6.81 -40.75
N ALA A 202 -28.20 6.84 -39.97
CA ALA A 202 -27.24 7.94 -40.04
C ALA A 202 -26.49 7.97 -41.38
N ARG A 203 -26.10 6.81 -41.92
CA ARG A 203 -25.38 6.67 -43.19
C ARG A 203 -26.19 7.22 -44.36
N ASP A 204 -27.49 6.92 -44.44
CA ASP A 204 -28.36 7.41 -45.51
C ASP A 204 -28.38 8.95 -45.55
N VAL A 205 -28.53 9.60 -44.39
CA VAL A 205 -28.50 11.07 -44.25
C VAL A 205 -27.13 11.64 -44.63
N LEU A 206 -26.04 10.98 -44.25
CA LEU A 206 -24.68 11.44 -44.53
C LEU A 206 -24.30 11.30 -46.00
N GLN A 207 -24.81 10.28 -46.69
CA GLN A 207 -24.62 10.09 -48.13
C GLN A 207 -25.31 11.20 -48.94
N GLU A 208 -26.53 11.60 -48.55
CA GLU A 208 -27.24 12.70 -49.20
C GLU A 208 -26.51 14.05 -49.04
N LYS A 209 -25.82 14.24 -47.92
CA LYS A 209 -25.12 15.49 -47.56
C LYS A 209 -23.64 15.53 -47.95
N ASP A 210 -23.09 14.42 -48.41
CA ASP A 210 -21.64 14.21 -48.58
C ASP A 210 -20.84 14.59 -47.32
N SER A 211 -21.32 14.14 -46.16
CA SER A 211 -20.70 14.37 -44.84
C SER A 211 -20.24 13.06 -44.20
N TYR A 212 -19.47 13.16 -43.11
CA TYR A 212 -18.95 12.01 -42.36
C TYR A 212 -19.27 12.10 -40.87
N LEU A 213 -19.48 10.96 -40.22
CA LEU A 213 -19.70 10.86 -38.77
C LEU A 213 -18.69 9.93 -38.12
N VAL A 214 -18.01 10.40 -37.08
CA VAL A 214 -17.25 9.53 -36.17
C VAL A 214 -17.96 9.46 -34.82
N ILE A 215 -18.19 8.24 -34.34
CA ILE A 215 -18.68 7.97 -32.99
C ILE A 215 -17.54 7.33 -32.22
N THR A 216 -17.21 7.82 -31.04
CA THR A 216 -16.27 7.16 -30.14
C THR A 216 -17.04 6.49 -29.01
N VAL A 217 -16.67 5.26 -28.66
CA VAL A 217 -17.34 4.44 -27.62
C VAL A 217 -16.32 3.74 -26.72
N ASP A 218 -16.62 3.65 -25.43
CA ASP A 218 -15.73 3.01 -24.45
C ASP A 218 -15.63 1.47 -24.65
N LEU A 219 -14.76 0.82 -23.87
CA LEU A 219 -14.54 -0.64 -23.93
C LEU A 219 -15.72 -1.49 -23.43
N PHE A 220 -16.65 -0.89 -22.70
CA PHE A 220 -17.81 -1.53 -22.08
C PHE A 220 -19.13 -1.11 -22.73
N ALA A 221 -19.06 -0.36 -23.82
CA ALA A 221 -20.21 0.13 -24.57
C ALA A 221 -21.06 -1.03 -25.06
N THR A 222 -22.38 -0.87 -24.97
CA THR A 222 -23.33 -1.90 -25.40
C THR A 222 -23.63 -1.75 -26.88
N LEU A 223 -22.97 -2.59 -27.70
CA LEU A 223 -23.11 -2.61 -29.17
C LEU A 223 -23.89 -3.84 -29.65
N ARG A 224 -24.69 -3.71 -30.72
CA ARG A 224 -25.49 -4.80 -31.30
C ARG A 224 -25.41 -4.77 -32.83
N GLY A 225 -24.77 -5.75 -33.44
CA GLY A 225 -24.61 -5.81 -34.92
C GLY A 225 -23.64 -4.77 -35.50
N VAL A 226 -23.03 -3.95 -34.66
CA VAL A 226 -22.03 -2.94 -35.06
C VAL A 226 -20.64 -3.59 -35.11
N ASP A 227 -19.88 -3.30 -36.16
CA ASP A 227 -18.46 -3.64 -36.29
C ASP A 227 -17.58 -2.41 -35.93
N PRO A 228 -17.19 -2.23 -34.65
CA PRO A 228 -16.38 -1.10 -34.26
C PRO A 228 -14.91 -1.28 -34.66
N VAL A 229 -14.27 -0.17 -35.03
CA VAL A 229 -12.82 -0.11 -35.26
C VAL A 229 -12.13 -0.02 -33.90
N LEU A 230 -11.33 -1.03 -33.55
CA LEU A 230 -10.49 -1.00 -32.35
C LEU A 230 -9.38 0.06 -32.52
N TRP A 231 -9.46 1.12 -31.71
CA TRP A 231 -8.44 2.16 -31.66
C TRP A 231 -7.19 1.69 -30.91
N ARG A 232 -6.03 1.79 -31.58
CA ARG A 232 -4.72 1.54 -30.99
C ARG A 232 -4.00 2.88 -30.82
N PRO A 233 -3.83 3.38 -29.58
CA PRO A 233 -3.17 4.67 -29.36
C PRO A 233 -1.70 4.66 -29.78
N PRO A 234 -1.13 5.84 -30.14
CA PRO A 234 0.31 6.00 -30.26
C PRO A 234 1.00 5.78 -28.90
N SER A 235 2.29 5.46 -28.92
CA SER A 235 3.08 5.37 -27.69
C SER A 235 3.18 6.74 -26.98
N PRO A 236 3.23 6.80 -25.64
CA PRO A 236 3.43 8.06 -24.90
C PRO A 236 4.71 8.78 -25.33
N GLN A 237 5.76 8.03 -25.67
CA GLN A 237 7.01 8.60 -26.17
C GLN A 237 6.86 9.26 -27.55
N ALA A 238 5.99 8.72 -28.42
CA ALA A 238 5.68 9.36 -29.70
C ALA A 238 4.87 10.65 -29.50
N VAL A 239 3.91 10.64 -28.57
CA VAL A 239 3.14 11.85 -28.20
C VAL A 239 4.07 12.92 -27.63
N LEU A 240 4.92 12.57 -26.66
CA LEU A 240 5.91 13.49 -26.08
C LEU A 240 6.76 14.16 -27.16
N ARG A 241 7.32 13.38 -28.09
CA ARG A 241 8.16 13.90 -29.17
C ARG A 241 7.38 14.80 -30.14
N SER A 242 6.17 14.40 -30.52
CA SER A 242 5.33 15.18 -31.43
C SER A 242 4.93 16.53 -30.83
N HIS A 243 4.48 16.53 -29.56
CA HIS A 243 4.16 17.77 -28.86
C HIS A 243 5.39 18.65 -28.62
N LEU A 244 6.54 18.05 -28.25
CA LEU A 244 7.78 18.81 -28.05
C LEU A 244 8.25 19.45 -29.35
N HIS A 245 8.18 18.72 -30.47
CA HIS A 245 8.51 19.25 -31.79
C HIS A 245 7.61 20.42 -32.18
N ALA A 246 6.29 20.29 -31.96
CA ALA A 246 5.34 21.36 -32.25
C ALA A 246 5.55 22.64 -31.40
N LEU A 247 6.11 22.52 -30.20
CA LEU A 247 6.35 23.63 -29.27
C LEU A 247 7.73 24.28 -29.45
N VAL A 248 8.78 23.50 -29.72
CA VAL A 248 10.17 23.96 -29.74
C VAL A 248 10.69 24.20 -31.16
N ASP A 249 10.28 23.38 -32.13
CA ASP A 249 10.69 23.43 -33.55
C ASP A 249 12.20 23.60 -33.76
N ASN A 250 13.01 22.82 -33.02
CA ASN A 250 14.47 22.88 -33.06
C ASN A 250 15.10 21.52 -32.69
N PRO A 251 15.41 20.66 -33.68
CA PRO A 251 15.82 19.27 -33.45
C PRO A 251 17.10 19.07 -32.61
N PRO A 252 18.14 19.92 -32.68
CA PRO A 252 19.24 19.91 -31.71
C PRO A 252 18.78 20.12 -30.27
N ARG A 253 17.98 21.16 -30.02
CA ARG A 253 17.51 21.53 -28.67
C ARG A 253 16.53 20.49 -28.10
N GLU A 254 15.66 19.93 -28.95
CA GLU A 254 14.78 18.81 -28.58
C GLU A 254 15.59 17.61 -28.08
N ARG A 255 16.70 17.26 -28.74
CA ARG A 255 17.57 16.16 -28.31
C ARG A 255 18.23 16.42 -26.95
N GLU A 256 18.63 17.66 -26.69
CA GLU A 256 19.17 18.07 -25.39
C GLU A 256 18.11 17.93 -24.28
N LEU A 257 16.89 18.40 -24.52
CA LEU A 257 15.77 18.30 -23.56
C LEU A 257 15.38 16.84 -23.28
N LEU A 258 15.37 15.99 -24.31
CA LEU A 258 15.07 14.56 -24.15
C LEU A 258 16.22 13.81 -23.44
N ALA A 259 17.44 14.32 -23.47
CA ALA A 259 18.60 13.74 -22.78
C ALA A 259 18.68 14.09 -21.28
N LEU A 260 17.83 15.02 -20.79
CA LEU A 260 17.75 15.35 -19.37
C LEU A 260 17.35 14.12 -18.53
N GLU A 261 17.87 14.03 -17.31
CA GLU A 261 17.58 12.89 -16.41
C GLU A 261 16.08 12.77 -16.11
N ALA A 262 15.38 13.89 -15.90
CA ALA A 262 13.93 13.91 -15.72
C ALA A 262 13.18 13.33 -16.94
N SER A 263 13.66 13.62 -18.16
CA SER A 263 13.10 13.09 -19.40
C SER A 263 13.37 11.61 -19.56
N GLN A 264 14.57 11.14 -19.25
CA GLN A 264 14.90 9.71 -19.30
C GLN A 264 14.05 8.91 -18.31
N ARG A 265 13.91 9.39 -17.06
CA ARG A 265 13.03 8.76 -16.06
C ARG A 265 11.56 8.70 -16.50
N PHE A 266 11.07 9.70 -17.21
CA PHE A 266 9.72 9.68 -17.81
C PHE A 266 9.64 8.67 -18.97
N LEU A 267 10.64 8.66 -19.86
CA LEU A 267 10.67 7.78 -21.03
C LEU A 267 10.84 6.29 -20.68
N ASP A 268 11.52 5.99 -19.56
CA ASP A 268 11.72 4.63 -19.04
C ASP A 268 10.40 3.94 -18.63
N ARG A 269 9.31 4.71 -18.54
CA ARG A 269 7.98 4.24 -18.17
C ARG A 269 7.05 4.20 -19.39
N ASP A 270 6.56 3.01 -19.73
CA ASP A 270 5.65 2.80 -20.85
C ASP A 270 4.16 3.01 -20.50
N ASN A 271 3.84 3.21 -19.22
CA ASN A 271 2.48 3.32 -18.67
C ASN A 271 2.06 4.78 -18.42
N HIS A 272 2.59 5.70 -19.20
CA HIS A 272 2.18 7.09 -19.17
C HIS A 272 0.92 7.31 -19.99
N GLN A 273 0.07 8.20 -19.50
CA GLN A 273 -1.09 8.61 -20.26
C GLN A 273 -0.66 9.57 -21.35
N LEU A 274 -1.47 9.66 -22.41
CA LEU A 274 -1.18 10.63 -23.47
C LEU A 274 -1.23 12.08 -22.94
N ARG A 275 -2.02 12.39 -21.89
CA ARG A 275 -1.96 13.71 -21.21
C ARG A 275 -0.69 13.94 -20.47
N GLU A 276 -0.18 12.91 -19.81
CA GLU A 276 1.03 13.03 -19.02
C GLU A 276 2.18 13.34 -19.98
N ALA A 277 2.23 12.65 -21.12
CA ALA A 277 3.17 12.94 -22.20
C ALA A 277 3.02 14.36 -22.76
N ALA A 278 1.79 14.81 -23.05
CA ALA A 278 1.55 16.16 -23.57
C ALA A 278 1.89 17.25 -22.52
N ALA A 279 1.52 17.05 -21.24
CA ALA A 279 1.82 17.96 -20.15
C ALA A 279 3.33 18.02 -19.86
N PHE A 280 4.02 16.88 -19.93
CA PHE A 280 5.46 16.82 -19.77
C PHE A 280 6.19 17.46 -20.95
N ALA A 281 5.69 17.30 -22.19
CA ALA A 281 6.21 18.01 -23.37
C ALA A 281 6.16 19.53 -23.18
N LYS A 282 5.03 20.03 -22.66
CA LYS A 282 4.87 21.45 -22.35
C LYS A 282 5.84 21.92 -21.27
N ALA A 283 5.98 21.17 -20.17
CA ALA A 283 6.92 21.50 -19.11
C ALA A 283 8.38 21.52 -19.60
N LEU A 284 8.74 20.63 -20.54
CA LEU A 284 10.07 20.66 -21.18
C LEU A 284 10.27 21.88 -22.07
N ALA A 285 9.24 22.29 -22.82
CA ALA A 285 9.29 23.52 -23.61
C ALA A 285 9.43 24.76 -22.70
N ASP A 286 8.63 24.84 -21.63
CA ASP A 286 8.70 25.92 -20.65
C ASP A 286 10.08 25.95 -19.94
N HIS A 287 10.66 24.79 -19.64
CA HIS A 287 12.03 24.69 -19.12
C HIS A 287 13.07 25.18 -20.13
N ALA A 288 12.90 24.83 -21.42
CA ALA A 288 13.78 25.33 -22.47
C ALA A 288 13.78 26.86 -22.48
N ASP A 289 12.61 27.48 -22.35
CA ASP A 289 12.44 28.94 -22.34
C ASP A 289 12.80 29.61 -21.00
N GLY A 290 13.26 28.84 -20.01
CA GLY A 290 13.68 29.34 -18.71
C GLY A 290 12.52 29.74 -17.78
N LEU A 291 11.28 29.33 -18.11
CA LEU A 291 10.07 29.57 -17.31
C LEU A 291 9.88 28.54 -16.20
N THR A 292 10.54 27.39 -16.29
CA THR A 292 10.43 26.29 -15.33
C THR A 292 11.83 25.85 -14.90
N THR A 293 12.02 25.67 -13.59
CA THR A 293 13.26 25.17 -12.99
C THR A 293 13.38 23.65 -13.11
N GLU A 294 14.58 23.11 -12.91
CA GLU A 294 14.81 21.65 -12.91
C GLU A 294 13.99 20.93 -11.82
N GLY A 295 13.83 21.55 -10.65
CA GLY A 295 13.02 21.01 -9.56
C GLY A 295 11.52 20.96 -9.90
N GLU A 296 11.00 21.97 -10.59
CA GLU A 296 9.60 21.99 -11.05
C GLU A 296 9.37 20.96 -12.16
N LEU A 297 10.35 20.73 -13.04
CA LEU A 297 10.29 19.67 -14.05
C LEU A 297 10.22 18.28 -13.38
N ALA A 298 10.97 18.06 -12.29
CA ALA A 298 10.91 16.82 -11.52
C ALA A 298 9.56 16.62 -10.78
N ASP A 299 8.87 17.69 -10.40
CA ASP A 299 7.55 17.62 -9.73
C ASP A 299 6.38 17.38 -10.71
N VAL A 300 6.58 17.46 -12.03
CA VAL A 300 5.50 17.24 -13.01
C VAL A 300 4.81 15.89 -12.81
N GLY A 301 5.58 14.81 -12.63
CA GLY A 301 5.04 13.47 -12.37
C GLY A 301 4.19 13.42 -11.09
N PRO A 302 4.75 13.72 -9.91
CA PRO A 302 3.99 13.81 -8.66
C PRO A 302 2.75 14.71 -8.74
N ARG A 303 2.83 15.85 -9.42
CA ARG A 303 1.69 16.76 -9.62
C ARG A 303 0.57 16.11 -10.43
N LEU A 304 0.90 15.41 -11.52
CA LEU A 304 -0.09 14.71 -12.34
C LEU A 304 -0.81 13.60 -11.58
N VAL A 305 -0.11 12.89 -10.68
CA VAL A 305 -0.73 11.91 -9.77
C VAL A 305 -1.73 12.59 -8.83
N ARG A 306 -1.35 13.73 -8.22
CA ARG A 306 -2.27 14.50 -7.36
C ARG A 306 -3.51 14.98 -8.11
N GLU A 307 -3.34 15.47 -9.34
CA GLU A 307 -4.44 15.90 -10.20
C GLU A 307 -5.37 14.73 -10.55
N GLN A 308 -4.83 13.58 -10.93
CA GLN A 308 -5.59 12.34 -11.19
C GLN A 308 -6.41 11.89 -9.97
N VAL A 309 -5.83 11.95 -8.78
CA VAL A 309 -6.52 11.53 -7.55
C VAL A 309 -7.65 12.49 -7.20
N ARG A 310 -7.40 13.81 -7.26
CA ARG A 310 -8.44 14.83 -7.02
C ARG A 310 -9.64 14.66 -7.93
N GLU A 311 -9.37 14.29 -9.16
CA GLU A 311 -10.37 14.01 -10.17
C GLU A 311 -11.25 12.80 -9.84
N TRP A 312 -10.68 11.68 -9.40
CA TRP A 312 -11.46 10.51 -8.97
C TRP A 312 -12.46 10.83 -7.84
N PHE A 313 -12.12 11.77 -6.96
CA PHE A 313 -12.99 12.15 -5.84
C PHE A 313 -13.84 13.40 -6.10
N GLY A 314 -13.48 14.23 -7.08
CA GLY A 314 -14.20 15.43 -7.47
C GLY A 314 -15.25 15.20 -8.56
N ASP A 315 -15.12 14.15 -9.35
CA ASP A 315 -16.02 13.82 -10.45
C ASP A 315 -17.32 13.13 -9.97
N GLU A 316 -18.48 13.65 -10.38
CA GLU A 316 -19.80 13.09 -10.08
C GLU A 316 -20.06 11.75 -10.77
N GLU A 317 -19.39 11.46 -11.89
CA GLU A 317 -19.55 10.18 -12.60
C GLU A 317 -18.91 9.00 -11.85
N THR A 318 -17.88 9.28 -11.05
CA THR A 318 -17.21 8.26 -10.24
C THR A 318 -18.11 7.84 -9.08
N ARG A 319 -18.61 6.61 -9.16
CA ARG A 319 -19.58 6.07 -8.19
C ARG A 319 -18.95 5.89 -6.82
N LEU A 320 -19.76 5.99 -5.77
CA LEU A 320 -19.31 5.80 -4.39
C LEU A 320 -18.62 4.44 -4.16
N ARG A 321 -19.10 3.37 -4.79
CA ARG A 321 -18.48 2.03 -4.72
C ARG A 321 -17.06 2.03 -5.30
N ASP A 322 -16.85 2.79 -6.37
CA ASP A 322 -15.58 2.86 -7.04
C ASP A 322 -14.56 3.69 -6.22
N ARG A 323 -15.03 4.76 -5.56
CA ARG A 323 -14.23 5.52 -4.57
C ARG A 323 -13.81 4.65 -3.39
N ALA A 324 -14.70 3.80 -2.87
CA ALA A 324 -14.37 2.83 -1.83
C ALA A 324 -13.30 1.82 -2.31
N PHE A 325 -13.36 1.40 -3.57
CA PHE A 325 -12.35 0.52 -4.15
C PHE A 325 -11.00 1.20 -4.28
N LEU A 326 -10.94 2.47 -4.71
CA LEU A 326 -9.70 3.25 -4.77
C LEU A 326 -9.03 3.37 -3.39
N ILE A 327 -9.81 3.66 -2.34
CA ILE A 327 -9.30 3.78 -0.96
C ILE A 327 -8.83 2.42 -0.43
N SER A 328 -9.60 1.36 -0.66
CA SER A 328 -9.20 0.00 -0.26
C SER A 328 -7.91 -0.42 -0.98
N LEU A 329 -7.81 -0.20 -2.29
CA LEU A 329 -6.59 -0.49 -3.04
C LEU A 329 -5.41 0.34 -2.55
N ALA A 330 -5.63 1.58 -2.10
CA ALA A 330 -4.58 2.39 -1.49
C ALA A 330 -4.06 1.81 -0.17
N ALA A 331 -4.95 1.35 0.72
CA ALA A 331 -4.53 0.68 1.96
C ALA A 331 -3.86 -0.68 1.71
N PHE A 332 -4.34 -1.42 0.70
CA PHE A 332 -3.93 -2.79 0.38
C PHE A 332 -3.09 -2.89 -0.90
N ASP A 333 -2.30 -1.86 -1.20
CA ASP A 333 -1.45 -1.84 -2.40
C ASP A 333 -0.43 -2.99 -2.35
N GLU A 334 -0.28 -3.73 -3.44
CA GLU A 334 0.52 -4.98 -3.53
C GLU A 334 -0.02 -6.17 -2.71
N ALA A 335 -1.29 -6.16 -2.30
CA ALA A 335 -1.96 -7.29 -1.66
C ALA A 335 -2.90 -8.05 -2.61
N ALA A 336 -3.44 -9.18 -2.12
CA ALA A 336 -4.38 -10.02 -2.86
C ALA A 336 -5.64 -9.23 -3.29
N TYR A 337 -5.93 -9.24 -4.59
CA TYR A 337 -7.07 -8.51 -5.15
C TYR A 337 -8.40 -8.88 -4.48
N ALA A 338 -8.60 -10.17 -4.18
CA ALA A 338 -9.83 -10.66 -3.57
C ALA A 338 -10.08 -10.01 -2.20
N LEU A 339 -9.03 -9.88 -1.39
CA LEU A 339 -9.07 -9.22 -0.09
C LEU A 339 -9.34 -7.71 -0.25
N THR A 340 -8.64 -7.04 -1.17
CA THR A 340 -8.87 -5.62 -1.46
C THR A 340 -10.33 -5.35 -1.88
N ALA A 341 -10.91 -6.23 -2.69
CA ALA A 341 -12.30 -6.12 -3.14
C ALA A 341 -13.31 -6.39 -2.02
N GLU A 342 -13.06 -7.39 -1.16
CA GLU A 342 -13.85 -7.68 0.04
C GLU A 342 -13.88 -6.47 0.98
N LEU A 343 -12.71 -5.94 1.33
CA LEU A 343 -12.58 -4.81 2.26
C LEU A 343 -13.02 -3.48 1.63
N SER A 344 -13.04 -3.39 0.31
CA SER A 344 -13.70 -2.29 -0.40
C SER A 344 -15.21 -2.32 -0.22
N ASP A 345 -15.84 -3.49 -0.23
CA ASP A 345 -17.29 -3.62 -0.08
C ASP A 345 -17.70 -3.31 1.39
N THR A 346 -16.84 -3.60 2.38
CA THR A 346 -17.06 -3.15 3.78
C THR A 346 -16.96 -1.63 3.92
N LEU A 347 -15.94 -0.99 3.33
CA LEU A 347 -15.83 0.47 3.30
C LEU A 347 -17.01 1.12 2.58
N PHE A 348 -17.45 0.54 1.46
CA PHE A 348 -18.63 1.02 0.73
C PHE A 348 -19.89 0.99 1.60
N ALA A 349 -20.08 -0.06 2.39
CA ALA A 349 -21.18 -0.12 3.34
C ALA A 349 -21.07 0.98 4.42
N GLN A 350 -19.87 1.28 4.91
CA GLN A 350 -19.66 2.40 5.86
C GLN A 350 -20.01 3.76 5.24
N PHE A 351 -19.66 3.98 3.97
CA PHE A 351 -20.07 5.20 3.28
C PHE A 351 -21.59 5.31 3.13
N GLN A 352 -22.27 4.22 2.76
CA GLN A 352 -23.73 4.22 2.66
C GLN A 352 -24.40 4.59 4.00
N ARG A 353 -23.91 4.04 5.13
CA ARG A 353 -24.41 4.41 6.47
C ARG A 353 -24.16 5.88 6.81
N THR A 354 -23.06 6.45 6.30
CA THR A 354 -22.71 7.85 6.56
C THR A 354 -23.53 8.81 5.70
N GLU A 355 -23.85 8.44 4.45
CA GLU A 355 -24.75 9.22 3.58
C GLU A 355 -26.20 9.16 4.03
N ASP A 356 -26.69 7.98 4.43
CA ASP A 356 -28.07 7.77 4.88
C ASP A 356 -28.12 6.73 6.02
N ALA A 357 -28.06 7.24 7.25
CA ALA A 357 -28.06 6.41 8.46
C ALA A 357 -29.35 5.59 8.66
N GLY A 358 -30.45 5.97 8.01
CA GLY A 358 -31.75 5.28 8.11
C GLY A 358 -31.90 4.11 7.15
N ARG A 359 -30.97 3.92 6.22
CA ARG A 359 -31.07 2.92 5.15
C ARG A 359 -30.02 1.82 5.32
N GLU A 360 -30.48 0.58 5.23
CA GLU A 360 -29.55 -0.57 5.22
C GLU A 360 -28.61 -0.50 4.00
N PRO A 361 -27.29 -0.65 4.22
CA PRO A 361 -26.32 -0.77 3.14
C PRO A 361 -26.65 -1.92 2.19
N ARG A 362 -26.45 -1.70 0.89
CA ARG A 362 -26.68 -2.72 -0.14
C ARG A 362 -25.48 -2.80 -1.06
N VAL A 363 -24.79 -3.95 -0.97
CA VAL A 363 -23.69 -4.31 -1.87
C VAL A 363 -24.24 -5.21 -2.98
N GLY A 364 -24.08 -4.80 -4.24
CA GLY A 364 -24.47 -5.64 -5.38
C GLY A 364 -23.55 -6.85 -5.53
N ILE A 365 -24.12 -8.06 -5.43
CA ILE A 365 -23.43 -9.37 -5.51
C ILE A 365 -22.69 -9.53 -6.86
N PHE A 366 -23.35 -9.16 -7.96
CA PHE A 366 -22.75 -9.11 -9.30
C PHE A 366 -22.80 -7.67 -9.81
N GLY A 367 -21.72 -6.91 -9.57
CA GLY A 367 -21.66 -5.49 -9.89
C GLY A 367 -20.71 -5.17 -11.03
N THR A 368 -19.45 -4.92 -10.69
CA THR A 368 -18.41 -4.47 -11.62
C THR A 368 -17.39 -5.58 -11.87
N SER A 369 -16.93 -5.70 -13.11
CA SER A 369 -15.88 -6.66 -13.47
C SER A 369 -14.54 -6.22 -12.87
N ILE A 370 -13.67 -7.20 -12.58
CA ILE A 370 -12.30 -6.95 -12.09
C ILE A 370 -11.57 -5.99 -13.03
N THR A 371 -11.66 -6.25 -14.34
CA THR A 371 -11.05 -5.42 -15.38
C THR A 371 -11.53 -3.97 -15.36
N ALA A 372 -12.81 -3.73 -15.08
CA ALA A 372 -13.33 -2.37 -14.99
C ALA A 372 -12.75 -1.62 -13.78
N ARG A 373 -12.71 -2.27 -12.61
CA ARG A 373 -12.15 -1.69 -11.38
C ARG A 373 -10.66 -1.38 -11.50
N LEU A 374 -9.87 -2.33 -12.01
CA LEU A 374 -8.43 -2.16 -12.16
C LEU A 374 -8.12 -1.06 -13.19
N ARG A 375 -8.87 -0.96 -14.29
CA ARG A 375 -8.69 0.13 -15.26
C ARG A 375 -9.03 1.49 -14.67
N LEU A 376 -10.14 1.60 -13.95
CA LEU A 376 -10.49 2.85 -13.27
C LEU A 376 -9.39 3.28 -12.31
N ALA A 377 -8.87 2.35 -11.52
CA ALA A 377 -7.81 2.60 -10.55
C ALA A 377 -6.41 2.75 -11.17
N ARG A 378 -6.26 2.63 -12.50
CA ARG A 378 -4.95 2.52 -13.17
C ARG A 378 -4.04 1.52 -12.46
N ALA A 379 -4.58 0.35 -12.19
CA ALA A 379 -3.93 -0.72 -11.46
C ALA A 379 -3.56 -1.86 -12.40
N VAL A 380 -2.50 -2.58 -12.06
CA VAL A 380 -2.08 -3.80 -12.73
C VAL A 380 -2.34 -4.99 -11.83
N GLU A 381 -2.64 -6.13 -12.44
CA GLU A 381 -2.71 -7.42 -11.76
C GLU A 381 -1.52 -8.31 -12.17
N TYR A 382 -1.01 -9.07 -11.21
CA TYR A 382 0.01 -10.08 -11.46
C TYR A 382 -0.15 -11.23 -10.46
N TRP A 383 0.48 -12.36 -10.77
CA TRP A 383 0.50 -13.53 -9.89
C TRP A 383 1.72 -13.48 -9.00
N ARG A 384 1.53 -13.60 -7.69
CA ARG A 384 2.60 -13.69 -6.69
C ARG A 384 2.42 -14.97 -5.88
N GLU A 385 3.52 -15.59 -5.51
CA GLU A 385 3.52 -16.68 -4.53
C GLU A 385 3.61 -16.08 -3.14
N GLU A 386 2.62 -16.38 -2.30
CA GLU A 386 2.50 -15.88 -0.94
C GLU A 386 2.67 -17.04 0.03
N HIS A 387 3.55 -16.87 1.01
CA HIS A 387 3.78 -17.89 2.02
C HIS A 387 2.65 -17.80 3.06
N THR A 388 1.83 -18.84 3.11
CA THR A 388 0.77 -18.94 4.12
C THR A 388 1.16 -19.98 5.17
N GLU A 389 0.42 -20.02 6.28
CA GLU A 389 0.58 -21.05 7.32
C GLU A 389 0.40 -22.49 6.78
N TRP A 390 -0.27 -22.65 5.63
CA TRP A 390 -0.48 -23.94 4.95
C TRP A 390 0.53 -24.20 3.81
N GLY A 391 1.50 -23.32 3.62
CA GLY A 391 2.49 -23.37 2.54
C GLY A 391 2.31 -22.27 1.49
N PRO A 392 3.14 -22.28 0.43
CA PRO A 392 3.10 -21.26 -0.62
C PRO A 392 1.82 -21.39 -1.45
N VAL A 393 1.09 -20.29 -1.62
CA VAL A 393 -0.13 -20.20 -2.43
C VAL A 393 0.07 -19.13 -3.50
N ARG A 394 -0.27 -19.45 -4.74
CA ARG A 394 -0.31 -18.45 -5.82
C ARG A 394 -1.59 -17.62 -5.72
N GLN A 395 -1.42 -16.34 -5.44
CA GLN A 395 -2.51 -15.38 -5.35
C GLN A 395 -2.43 -14.33 -6.46
N ARG A 396 -3.60 -13.81 -6.83
CA ARG A 396 -3.70 -12.69 -7.76
C ARG A 396 -3.61 -11.39 -6.97
N VAL A 397 -2.52 -10.67 -7.18
CA VAL A 397 -2.20 -9.41 -6.50
C VAL A 397 -2.58 -8.24 -7.41
N ALA A 398 -2.99 -7.11 -6.81
CA ALA A 398 -3.21 -5.86 -7.50
C ALA A 398 -2.37 -4.74 -6.89
N CYS A 399 -1.83 -3.86 -7.72
CA CYS A 399 -1.19 -2.63 -7.27
C CYS A 399 -1.43 -1.49 -8.26
N PHE A 400 -1.28 -0.24 -7.79
CA PHE A 400 -1.27 0.90 -8.69
C PHE A 400 -0.11 0.83 -9.69
N GLN A 401 -0.34 1.30 -10.90
CA GLN A 401 0.72 1.46 -11.91
C GLN A 401 1.81 2.43 -11.45
N GLU A 402 1.45 3.44 -10.67
CA GLU A 402 2.35 4.40 -10.03
C GLU A 402 2.23 4.25 -8.51
N SER A 403 3.33 3.86 -7.86
CA SER A 403 3.37 3.52 -6.44
C SER A 403 3.00 4.70 -5.52
N ARG A 404 3.27 5.93 -5.95
CA ARG A 404 2.89 7.15 -5.20
C ARG A 404 1.37 7.34 -5.08
N THR A 405 0.60 6.73 -5.97
CA THR A 405 -0.87 6.89 -6.03
C THR A 405 -1.55 6.46 -4.73
N SER A 406 -1.08 5.37 -4.09
CA SER A 406 -1.64 4.89 -2.81
C SER A 406 -1.60 5.99 -1.75
N GLY A 407 -0.42 6.59 -1.52
CA GLY A 407 -0.25 7.66 -0.54
C GLY A 407 -1.07 8.91 -0.85
N GLU A 408 -1.16 9.30 -2.13
CA GLU A 408 -1.96 10.46 -2.55
C GLU A 408 -3.47 10.22 -2.38
N VAL A 409 -3.98 9.00 -2.65
CA VAL A 409 -5.40 8.65 -2.41
C VAL A 409 -5.75 8.76 -0.94
N LEU A 410 -4.93 8.19 -0.05
CA LEU A 410 -5.15 8.24 1.40
C LEU A 410 -5.08 9.68 1.92
N ARG A 411 -4.16 10.48 1.38
CA ARG A 411 -4.04 11.91 1.71
C ARG A 411 -5.29 12.67 1.28
N GLU A 412 -5.70 12.54 0.02
CA GLU A 412 -6.82 13.29 -0.56
C GLU A 412 -8.12 13.02 0.21
N VAL A 413 -8.46 11.75 0.45
CA VAL A 413 -9.68 11.41 1.19
C VAL A 413 -9.67 11.98 2.62
N TRP A 414 -8.50 12.00 3.26
CA TRP A 414 -8.37 12.50 4.63
C TRP A 414 -8.45 14.01 4.74
N THR A 415 -7.80 14.76 3.83
CA THR A 415 -7.70 16.21 3.91
C THR A 415 -8.81 16.95 3.18
N SER A 416 -9.25 16.43 2.02
CA SER A 416 -10.18 17.12 1.13
C SER A 416 -11.63 16.68 1.31
N HIS A 417 -11.87 15.53 1.94
CA HIS A 417 -13.23 14.98 2.14
C HIS A 417 -13.57 14.71 3.62
N PRO A 418 -13.70 15.75 4.48
CA PRO A 418 -14.00 15.57 5.91
C PRO A 418 -15.25 14.73 6.19
N SER A 419 -16.28 14.81 5.34
CA SER A 419 -17.52 14.02 5.48
C SER A 419 -17.30 12.51 5.32
N ALA A 420 -16.22 12.07 4.69
CA ALA A 420 -15.85 10.66 4.57
C ALA A 420 -15.15 10.11 5.81
N ARG A 421 -14.64 10.97 6.71
CA ARG A 421 -13.85 10.56 7.87
C ARG A 421 -14.58 9.61 8.82
N PRO A 422 -15.86 9.81 9.20
CA PRO A 422 -16.55 8.88 10.09
C PRO A 422 -16.57 7.43 9.56
N ALA A 423 -16.88 7.26 8.27
CA ALA A 423 -16.83 5.96 7.60
C ALA A 423 -15.43 5.36 7.58
N LEU A 424 -14.42 6.17 7.24
CA LEU A 424 -13.02 5.74 7.19
C LEU A 424 -12.51 5.31 8.57
N LEU A 425 -12.85 6.05 9.63
CA LEU A 425 -12.48 5.71 11.01
C LEU A 425 -13.15 4.42 11.47
N ALA A 426 -14.44 4.23 11.17
CA ALA A 426 -15.14 2.99 11.49
C ALA A 426 -14.52 1.79 10.78
N TRP A 427 -14.25 1.94 9.47
CA TRP A 427 -13.59 0.92 8.68
C TRP A 427 -12.19 0.57 9.21
N LEU A 428 -11.33 1.56 9.48
CA LEU A 428 -9.99 1.32 10.02
C LEU A 428 -9.99 0.64 11.39
N ARG A 429 -11.00 0.90 12.24
CA ARG A 429 -11.17 0.18 13.51
C ARG A 429 -11.52 -1.29 13.29
N GLU A 430 -12.41 -1.59 12.34
CA GLU A 430 -12.72 -2.97 11.95
C GLU A 430 -11.47 -3.68 11.41
N LEU A 431 -10.66 -3.00 10.58
CA LEU A 431 -9.41 -3.57 10.06
C LEU A 431 -8.37 -3.81 11.16
N ALA A 432 -8.26 -2.92 12.15
CA ALA A 432 -7.33 -3.09 13.27
C ALA A 432 -7.68 -4.30 14.15
N GLN A 433 -8.95 -4.71 14.17
CA GLN A 433 -9.46 -5.84 14.93
C GLN A 433 -9.57 -7.14 14.11
N ASP A 434 -9.22 -7.11 12.81
CA ASP A 434 -9.30 -8.27 11.94
C ASP A 434 -8.32 -9.38 12.38
N GLY A 435 -8.74 -10.65 12.26
CA GLY A 435 -7.92 -11.80 12.63
C GLY A 435 -6.66 -11.98 11.76
N ARG A 436 -6.66 -11.45 10.53
CA ARG A 436 -5.57 -11.60 9.56
C ARG A 436 -4.43 -10.59 9.83
N PRO A 437 -3.18 -11.02 10.06
CA PRO A 437 -2.04 -10.11 10.31
C PRO A 437 -1.81 -9.05 9.25
N LEU A 438 -1.95 -9.43 7.96
CA LEU A 438 -1.84 -8.51 6.84
C LEU A 438 -2.82 -7.34 6.96
N VAL A 439 -4.08 -7.62 7.33
CA VAL A 439 -5.14 -6.60 7.43
C VAL A 439 -4.83 -5.59 8.53
N ARG A 440 -4.45 -6.06 9.73
CA ARG A 440 -4.05 -5.20 10.84
C ARG A 440 -2.83 -4.36 10.51
N THR A 441 -1.85 -4.95 9.83
CA THR A 441 -0.64 -4.24 9.40
C THR A 441 -0.97 -3.15 8.39
N ARG A 442 -1.87 -3.40 7.42
CA ARG A 442 -2.32 -2.38 6.47
C ARG A 442 -3.16 -1.27 7.12
N ALA A 443 -3.92 -1.57 8.17
CA ALA A 443 -4.57 -0.53 8.99
C ALA A 443 -3.52 0.39 9.66
N ALA A 444 -2.48 -0.20 10.24
CA ALA A 444 -1.37 0.54 10.85
C ALA A 444 -0.60 1.42 9.84
N VAL A 445 -0.26 0.87 8.66
CA VAL A 445 0.40 1.61 7.58
C VAL A 445 -0.47 2.75 7.08
N THR A 446 -1.78 2.52 6.93
CA THR A 446 -2.72 3.57 6.53
C THR A 446 -2.73 4.71 7.56
N ALA A 447 -2.85 4.38 8.85
CA ALA A 447 -2.80 5.39 9.91
C ALA A 447 -1.47 6.17 9.94
N ALA A 448 -0.35 5.51 9.62
CA ALA A 448 0.95 6.15 9.51
C ALA A 448 1.02 7.18 8.36
N VAL A 449 0.49 6.84 7.18
CA VAL A 449 0.40 7.76 6.04
C VAL A 449 -0.50 8.96 6.37
N LEU A 450 -1.61 8.72 7.09
CA LEU A 450 -2.47 9.81 7.57
C LEU A 450 -1.75 10.70 8.58
N ALA A 451 -0.98 10.11 9.51
CA ALA A 451 -0.18 10.84 10.50
C ALA A 451 0.96 11.67 9.87
N GLN A 452 1.51 11.23 8.74
CA GLN A 452 2.48 12.02 7.97
C GLN A 452 1.87 13.33 7.47
N THR A 453 0.58 13.32 7.10
CA THR A 453 -0.11 14.50 6.55
C THR A 453 -0.74 15.37 7.64
N ASP A 454 -1.41 14.75 8.61
CA ASP A 454 -2.19 15.42 9.67
C ASP A 454 -2.01 14.66 10.99
N LEU A 455 -0.82 14.82 11.58
CA LEU A 455 -0.43 14.15 12.83
C LEU A 455 -1.45 14.35 13.96
N PRO A 456 -1.92 15.57 14.29
CA PRO A 456 -2.84 15.76 15.42
C PRO A 456 -4.14 14.96 15.27
N SER A 457 -4.76 14.98 14.08
CA SER A 457 -6.02 14.26 13.87
C SER A 457 -5.81 12.74 13.83
N ALA A 458 -4.75 12.26 13.17
CA ALA A 458 -4.45 10.84 13.11
C ALA A 458 -4.12 10.25 14.49
N MET A 459 -3.37 10.99 15.30
CA MET A 459 -3.10 10.62 16.70
C MET A 459 -4.40 10.56 17.51
N ALA A 460 -5.20 11.62 17.50
CA ALA A 460 -6.39 11.71 18.34
C ALA A 460 -7.50 10.71 17.95
N LEU A 461 -7.67 10.42 16.66
CA LEU A 461 -8.82 9.66 16.15
C LEU A 461 -8.52 8.18 15.90
N LEU A 462 -7.25 7.80 15.72
CA LEU A 462 -6.82 6.43 15.40
C LEU A 462 -5.79 5.90 16.38
N ILE A 463 -4.59 6.50 16.41
CA ILE A 463 -3.42 5.90 17.06
C ILE A 463 -3.55 5.91 18.59
N GLU A 464 -3.96 7.02 19.21
CA GLU A 464 -4.16 7.08 20.67
C GLU A 464 -5.28 6.16 21.15
N PRO A 465 -6.46 6.10 20.51
CA PRO A 465 -7.49 5.11 20.86
C PRO A 465 -6.97 3.67 20.85
N TRP A 466 -6.20 3.28 19.84
CA TRP A 466 -5.59 1.95 19.77
C TRP A 466 -4.53 1.74 20.85
N ALA A 467 -3.66 2.73 21.09
CA ALA A 467 -2.61 2.66 22.10
C ALA A 467 -3.15 2.60 23.54
N LYS A 468 -4.32 3.19 23.79
CA LYS A 468 -5.03 3.18 25.08
C LYS A 468 -5.98 1.98 25.23
N SER A 469 -6.10 1.12 24.21
CA SER A 469 -7.00 -0.04 24.25
C SER A 469 -6.61 -1.00 25.37
N ARG A 470 -7.60 -1.77 25.85
CA ARG A 470 -7.35 -2.86 26.78
C ARG A 470 -6.73 -4.06 26.09
N LEU A 471 -6.86 -4.16 24.76
CA LEU A 471 -6.39 -5.27 23.97
C LEU A 471 -4.98 -4.99 23.45
N TYR A 472 -4.04 -5.90 23.72
CA TYR A 472 -2.66 -5.87 23.22
C TYR A 472 -2.61 -5.90 21.70
N ARG A 473 -3.56 -6.56 21.02
CA ARG A 473 -3.65 -6.52 19.55
C ARG A 473 -3.79 -5.08 19.02
N ASP A 474 -4.65 -4.27 19.64
CA ASP A 474 -4.85 -2.88 19.22
C ASP A 474 -3.62 -2.01 19.56
N CYS A 475 -3.05 -2.21 20.76
CA CYS A 475 -1.81 -1.54 21.15
C CYS A 475 -0.67 -1.86 20.17
N LEU A 476 -0.59 -3.09 19.66
CA LEU A 476 0.39 -3.49 18.68
C LEU A 476 0.15 -2.81 17.31
N VAL A 477 -1.11 -2.69 16.88
CA VAL A 477 -1.46 -1.88 15.68
C VAL A 477 -0.99 -0.43 15.86
N ALA A 478 -1.17 0.15 17.04
CA ALA A 478 -0.67 1.50 17.34
C ALA A 478 0.86 1.57 17.30
N ALA A 479 1.56 0.57 17.84
CA ALA A 479 3.02 0.51 17.79
C ALA A 479 3.54 0.38 16.34
N ASN A 480 2.92 -0.47 15.53
CA ASN A 480 3.23 -0.61 14.10
C ASN A 480 2.95 0.68 13.33
N ALA A 481 1.88 1.41 13.68
CA ALA A 481 1.53 2.68 13.07
C ALA A 481 2.57 3.76 13.39
N LEU A 482 3.00 3.87 14.66
CA LEU A 482 4.06 4.82 15.06
C LEU A 482 5.41 4.47 14.42
N ALA A 483 5.74 3.19 14.33
CA ALA A 483 6.97 2.75 13.69
C ALA A 483 7.00 3.11 12.21
N THR A 484 5.91 2.80 11.52
CA THR A 484 5.74 3.17 10.11
C THR A 484 5.69 4.68 9.92
N ALA A 485 5.03 5.42 10.82
CA ALA A 485 4.93 6.88 10.77
C ALA A 485 6.32 7.52 10.84
N LYS A 486 7.19 7.02 11.71
CA LYS A 486 8.59 7.46 11.76
C LYS A 486 9.32 7.14 10.44
N ALA A 487 9.14 5.94 9.89
CA ALA A 487 9.80 5.53 8.64
C ALA A 487 9.39 6.38 7.43
N VAL A 488 8.12 6.80 7.36
CA VAL A 488 7.64 7.72 6.32
C VAL A 488 7.93 9.20 6.65
N GLY A 489 8.56 9.51 7.79
CA GLY A 489 8.96 10.87 8.14
C GLY A 489 7.86 11.74 8.74
N ALA A 490 6.87 11.16 9.42
CA ALA A 490 5.91 11.91 10.22
C ALA A 490 6.64 12.68 11.35
N PRO A 491 6.23 13.91 11.67
CA PRO A 491 6.92 14.74 12.65
C PRO A 491 6.72 14.22 14.09
N ASN A 492 7.63 14.58 14.99
CA ASN A 492 7.51 14.45 16.46
C ASN A 492 7.26 13.03 17.03
N ILE A 493 7.35 11.96 16.24
CA ILE A 493 7.20 10.58 16.73
C ILE A 493 8.11 10.26 17.93
N PRO A 494 9.42 10.61 17.94
CA PRO A 494 10.28 10.31 19.08
C PRO A 494 9.85 11.02 20.38
N GLN A 495 9.32 12.25 20.28
CA GLN A 495 8.82 13.00 21.43
C GLN A 495 7.54 12.39 22.00
N ILE A 496 6.64 11.91 21.13
CA ILE A 496 5.41 11.20 21.52
C ILE A 496 5.76 9.90 22.25
N LEU A 497 6.68 9.11 21.70
CA LEU A 497 7.10 7.86 22.33
C LEU A 497 7.74 8.11 23.71
N ARG A 498 8.54 9.18 23.86
CA ARG A 498 9.11 9.55 25.15
C ARG A 498 8.05 9.91 26.18
N SER A 499 7.06 10.73 25.82
CA SER A 499 6.01 11.11 26.77
C SER A 499 5.12 9.93 27.17
N TRP A 500 4.97 8.94 26.29
CA TRP A 500 4.20 7.73 26.60
C TRP A 500 4.95 6.74 27.50
N CYS A 501 6.27 6.85 27.62
CA CYS A 501 7.07 6.10 28.59
C CYS A 501 7.00 6.68 30.01
N GLU A 502 6.45 7.87 30.22
CA GLU A 502 6.26 8.46 31.54
C GLU A 502 5.27 7.62 32.38
N VAL A 503 5.44 7.61 33.71
CA VAL A 503 4.60 6.79 34.62
C VAL A 503 3.15 7.26 34.57
N GLU A 504 2.94 8.56 34.41
CA GLU A 504 1.66 9.25 34.38
C GLU A 504 0.82 8.92 33.12
N ALA A 505 1.45 8.42 32.05
CA ALA A 505 0.76 8.07 30.81
C ALA A 505 -0.13 6.81 30.95
N GLY A 506 0.18 5.94 31.91
CA GLY A 506 -0.54 4.70 32.16
C GLY A 506 0.01 3.49 31.39
N PRO A 507 -0.34 2.27 31.83
CA PRO A 507 0.39 1.04 31.46
C PRO A 507 0.30 0.68 29.96
N ARG A 508 -0.84 0.91 29.31
CA ARG A 508 -1.04 0.56 27.89
C ARG A 508 -0.27 1.47 26.94
N LEU A 509 -0.20 2.77 27.26
CA LEU A 509 0.62 3.72 26.51
C LEU A 509 2.11 3.42 26.66
N ARG A 510 2.56 3.14 27.90
CA ARG A 510 3.94 2.70 28.18
C ARG A 510 4.30 1.44 27.39
N TRP A 511 3.46 0.42 27.44
CA TRP A 511 3.68 -0.82 26.68
C TRP A 511 3.78 -0.55 25.17
N THR A 512 2.87 0.25 24.62
CA THR A 512 2.87 0.63 23.20
C THR A 512 4.17 1.36 22.83
N ALA A 513 4.64 2.27 23.68
CA ALA A 513 5.88 3.01 23.45
C ALA A 513 7.11 2.10 23.50
N ILE A 514 7.21 1.23 24.51
CA ILE A 514 8.28 0.23 24.66
C ILE A 514 8.37 -0.69 23.42
N ARG A 515 7.23 -1.12 22.87
CA ARG A 515 7.18 -1.92 21.64
C ARG A 515 7.56 -1.11 20.40
N SER A 516 7.09 0.13 20.30
CA SER A 516 7.42 1.02 19.19
C SER A 516 8.92 1.29 19.10
N TYR A 517 9.61 1.50 20.22
CA TYR A 517 11.07 1.71 20.23
C TYR A 517 11.84 0.52 19.65
N ALA A 518 11.37 -0.70 19.88
CA ALA A 518 11.98 -1.91 19.31
C ALA A 518 11.87 -1.96 17.77
N LEU A 519 10.80 -1.38 17.20
CA LEU A 519 10.55 -1.35 15.76
C LEU A 519 11.22 -0.15 15.08
N VAL A 520 11.37 0.96 15.78
CA VAL A 520 11.94 2.20 15.26
C VAL A 520 13.45 2.29 15.43
N GLY A 521 14.01 1.55 16.38
CA GLY A 521 15.43 1.62 16.72
C GLY A 521 16.43 1.40 15.58
N PRO A 522 16.12 0.75 14.44
CA PRO A 522 17.04 0.77 13.29
C PRO A 522 17.36 2.19 12.78
N GLY A 523 16.40 3.11 12.87
CA GLY A 523 16.57 4.52 12.49
C GLY A 523 17.11 5.43 13.60
N MET A 524 17.05 5.00 14.86
CA MET A 524 17.54 5.75 16.03
C MET A 524 17.93 4.84 17.21
N PRO A 525 19.00 4.04 17.07
CA PRO A 525 19.30 2.97 18.02
C PRO A 525 19.69 3.48 19.40
N ASP A 526 20.45 4.57 19.45
CA ASP A 526 20.93 5.16 20.70
C ASP A 526 19.74 5.75 21.50
N GLU A 527 18.89 6.56 20.85
CA GLU A 527 17.68 7.13 21.49
C GLU A 527 16.70 6.06 21.95
N ALA A 528 16.50 4.99 21.16
CA ALA A 528 15.63 3.89 21.53
C ALA A 528 16.15 3.14 22.76
N LEU A 529 17.46 2.86 22.82
CA LEU A 529 18.05 2.17 23.95
C LEU A 529 18.04 3.04 25.23
N ASP A 530 18.33 4.33 25.10
CA ASP A 530 18.26 5.29 26.22
C ASP A 530 16.83 5.37 26.79
N ALA A 531 15.82 5.41 25.93
CA ALA A 531 14.42 5.41 26.36
C ALA A 531 14.01 4.11 27.06
N LEU A 532 14.47 2.96 26.57
CA LEU A 532 14.23 1.66 27.23
C LEU A 532 14.95 1.57 28.58
N ALA A 533 16.16 2.11 28.70
CA ALA A 533 16.89 2.18 29.96
C ALA A 533 16.19 3.08 30.99
N GLU A 534 15.67 4.23 30.56
CA GLU A 534 14.85 5.10 31.42
C GLU A 534 13.55 4.42 31.86
N ALA A 535 12.87 3.71 30.94
CA ALA A 535 11.70 2.91 31.28
C ALA A 535 12.03 1.82 32.33
N ALA A 536 13.19 1.15 32.20
CA ALA A 536 13.63 0.14 33.16
C ALA A 536 14.00 0.71 34.54
N ARG A 537 14.34 2.00 34.64
CA ARG A 537 14.58 2.67 35.92
C ARG A 537 13.30 3.00 36.68
N THR A 538 12.21 3.25 35.95
CA THR A 538 10.92 3.69 36.53
C THR A 538 9.92 2.56 36.69
N GLY A 539 10.12 1.43 36.00
CA GLY A 539 9.26 0.25 36.10
C GLY A 539 9.63 -0.61 37.31
N ASP A 540 8.62 -0.91 38.13
CA ASP A 540 8.74 -1.81 39.29
C ASP A 540 8.10 -3.19 39.04
N ASP A 541 7.47 -3.39 37.88
CA ASP A 541 6.76 -4.62 37.52
C ASP A 541 7.62 -5.58 36.69
N GLU A 542 7.57 -6.88 37.03
CA GLU A 542 8.37 -7.92 36.37
C GLU A 542 7.93 -8.17 34.92
N GLN A 543 6.63 -8.05 34.60
CA GLN A 543 6.15 -8.21 33.23
C GLN A 543 6.58 -7.02 32.36
N GLU A 544 6.53 -5.80 32.88
CA GLU A 544 7.05 -4.63 32.20
C GLU A 544 8.56 -4.75 31.94
N ALA A 545 9.34 -5.17 32.96
CA ALA A 545 10.78 -5.41 32.81
C ALA A 545 11.09 -6.46 31.72
N GLN A 546 10.28 -7.54 31.65
CA GLN A 546 10.36 -8.53 30.58
C GLN A 546 10.11 -7.89 29.19
N HIS A 547 9.08 -7.06 29.04
CA HIS A 547 8.76 -6.41 27.78
C HIS A 547 9.85 -5.43 27.32
N ILE A 548 10.44 -4.68 28.25
CA ILE A 548 11.57 -3.77 27.96
C ILE A 548 12.78 -4.58 27.51
N ALA A 549 13.11 -5.68 28.21
CA ALA A 549 14.22 -6.55 27.84
C ALA A 549 14.01 -7.22 26.47
N GLU A 550 12.79 -7.67 26.16
CA GLU A 550 12.45 -8.21 24.84
C GLU A 550 12.61 -7.15 23.74
N SER A 551 12.19 -5.90 23.98
CA SER A 551 12.37 -4.80 23.04
C SER A 551 13.85 -4.50 22.78
N ALA A 552 14.68 -4.45 23.84
CA ALA A 552 16.13 -4.28 23.69
C ALA A 552 16.81 -5.49 23.01
N ALA A 553 16.34 -6.71 23.28
CA ALA A 553 16.81 -7.92 22.61
C ALA A 553 16.49 -7.91 21.11
N LEU A 554 15.31 -7.40 20.73
CA LEU A 554 14.90 -7.26 19.33
C LEU A 554 15.81 -6.28 18.58
N LEU A 555 16.20 -5.16 19.22
CA LEU A 555 17.18 -4.20 18.68
C LEU A 555 18.57 -4.81 18.50
N LEU A 556 19.02 -5.62 19.45
CA LEU A 556 20.28 -6.36 19.34
C LEU A 556 20.22 -7.43 18.22
N SER A 557 19.00 -7.86 17.86
CA SER A 557 18.71 -8.84 16.82
C SER A 557 18.33 -8.20 15.47
N ASP A 558 18.69 -6.94 15.23
CA ASP A 558 18.46 -6.26 13.97
C ASP A 558 19.31 -6.84 12.83
N GLU A 559 18.87 -6.76 11.57
CA GLU A 559 19.63 -7.28 10.42
C GLU A 559 20.84 -6.39 10.06
N SER A 560 20.78 -5.09 10.38
CA SER A 560 21.84 -4.13 10.11
C SER A 560 23.00 -4.26 11.10
N ALA A 561 24.17 -4.67 10.61
CA ALA A 561 25.37 -4.81 11.45
C ALA A 561 25.79 -3.50 12.17
N PRO A 562 25.72 -2.31 11.54
CA PRO A 562 25.94 -1.04 12.24
C PRO A 562 24.98 -0.78 13.40
N VAL A 563 23.69 -1.11 13.25
CA VAL A 563 22.67 -0.94 14.30
C VAL A 563 22.99 -1.85 15.47
N ARG A 564 23.18 -3.16 15.21
CA ARG A 564 23.55 -4.14 16.26
C ARG A 564 24.79 -3.72 17.03
N SER A 565 25.81 -3.21 16.33
CA SER A 565 27.08 -2.80 16.94
C SER A 565 26.94 -1.57 17.85
N ARG A 566 26.05 -0.63 17.52
CA ARG A 566 25.69 0.50 18.40
C ARG A 566 24.94 0.01 19.64
N VAL A 567 23.91 -0.82 19.44
CA VAL A 567 23.12 -1.38 20.54
C VAL A 567 24.01 -2.18 21.51
N LEU A 568 24.90 -3.04 21.00
CA LEU A 568 25.86 -3.79 21.80
C LEU A 568 26.75 -2.88 22.68
N ARG A 569 27.21 -1.75 22.12
CA ARG A 569 28.00 -0.77 22.88
C ARG A 569 27.16 -0.14 23.99
N GLY A 570 25.94 0.28 23.68
CA GLY A 570 25.03 0.85 24.66
C GLY A 570 24.68 -0.13 25.78
N LEU A 571 24.45 -1.42 25.47
CA LEU A 571 24.23 -2.45 26.51
C LEU A 571 25.43 -2.58 27.47
N LEU A 572 26.66 -2.48 26.95
CA LEU A 572 27.86 -2.48 27.80
C LEU A 572 27.99 -1.23 28.67
N GLU A 573 27.54 -0.07 28.19
CA GLU A 573 27.48 1.16 28.98
C GLU A 573 26.43 1.03 30.10
N LEU A 574 25.28 0.43 29.81
CA LEU A 574 24.22 0.15 30.78
C LEU A 574 24.63 -0.80 31.91
N LEU A 575 25.62 -1.67 31.71
CA LEU A 575 26.20 -2.49 32.80
C LEU A 575 26.75 -1.65 33.94
N ARG A 576 27.11 -0.38 33.68
CA ARG A 576 27.62 0.58 34.67
C ARG A 576 26.53 1.50 35.21
N ASP A 577 25.32 1.46 34.65
CA ASP A 577 24.21 2.36 34.92
C ASP A 577 23.24 1.78 35.97
N GLY A 578 23.81 1.47 37.15
CA GLY A 578 23.06 0.96 38.30
C GLY A 578 22.46 -0.46 38.11
N PRO A 579 21.68 -0.93 39.10
CA PRO A 579 21.08 -2.27 39.07
C PRO A 579 20.08 -2.48 37.93
N SER A 580 19.23 -1.49 37.64
CA SER A 580 18.21 -1.58 36.58
C SER A 580 18.84 -1.61 35.19
N GLY A 581 19.83 -0.75 34.92
CA GLY A 581 20.57 -0.76 33.63
C GLY A 581 21.33 -2.06 33.43
N ARG A 582 22.01 -2.55 34.47
CA ARG A 582 22.67 -3.86 34.44
C ARG A 582 21.67 -4.99 34.19
N GLY A 583 20.54 -5.00 34.89
CA GLY A 583 19.48 -6.00 34.72
C GLY A 583 18.96 -6.04 33.28
N LEU A 584 18.63 -4.87 32.72
CA LEU A 584 18.19 -4.73 31.33
C LEU A 584 19.22 -5.29 30.35
N ALA A 585 20.49 -4.89 30.49
CA ALA A 585 21.55 -5.30 29.58
C ALA A 585 21.76 -6.82 29.53
N LEU A 586 21.80 -7.47 30.70
CA LEU A 586 21.99 -8.91 30.80
C LEU A 586 20.75 -9.66 30.30
N HIS A 587 19.56 -9.20 30.67
CA HIS A 587 18.31 -9.84 30.26
C HIS A 587 18.11 -9.77 28.74
N ALA A 588 18.29 -8.58 28.15
CA ALA A 588 18.17 -8.38 26.71
C ALA A 588 19.16 -9.25 25.92
N PHE A 589 20.40 -9.36 26.40
CA PHE A 589 21.42 -10.20 25.78
C PHE A 589 21.04 -11.67 25.78
N VAL A 590 20.57 -12.20 26.92
CA VAL A 590 20.14 -13.60 27.04
C VAL A 590 18.90 -13.89 26.20
N LEU A 591 17.92 -12.98 26.17
CA LEU A 591 16.75 -13.11 25.31
C LEU A 591 17.14 -13.16 23.84
N ALA A 592 18.06 -12.30 23.38
CA ALA A 592 18.58 -12.33 22.02
C ALA A 592 19.30 -13.66 21.70
N CYS A 593 20.06 -14.22 22.65
CA CYS A 593 20.73 -15.51 22.48
C CYS A 593 19.75 -16.70 22.41
N THR A 594 18.65 -16.64 23.18
CA THR A 594 17.67 -17.74 23.26
C THR A 594 16.66 -17.71 22.11
N ARG A 595 16.18 -16.54 21.69
CA ARG A 595 15.06 -16.37 20.75
C ARG A 595 15.48 -16.29 19.29
N ALA A 596 16.74 -16.00 18.99
CA ALA A 596 17.21 -15.97 17.61
C ALA A 596 17.20 -17.37 16.99
N GLU A 597 16.10 -17.73 16.31
CA GLU A 597 15.97 -18.94 15.47
C GLU A 597 17.16 -19.08 14.51
N ASP A 598 17.77 -17.94 14.14
CA ASP A 598 18.83 -17.81 13.15
C ASP A 598 20.27 -17.84 13.72
N ARG A 599 20.49 -18.16 15.00
CA ARG A 599 21.84 -18.19 15.61
C ARG A 599 22.64 -16.89 15.37
N LEU A 600 21.93 -15.76 15.25
CA LEU A 600 22.48 -14.50 14.75
C LEU A 600 23.71 -14.04 15.56
N LEU A 601 23.63 -14.11 16.90
CA LEU A 601 24.72 -13.67 17.78
C LEU A 601 25.93 -14.60 17.72
N LEU A 602 25.73 -15.91 17.57
CA LEU A 602 26.82 -16.88 17.40
C LEU A 602 27.53 -16.68 16.06
N ARG A 603 26.76 -16.51 14.97
CA ARG A 603 27.30 -16.19 13.64
C ARG A 603 28.06 -14.86 13.64
N TRP A 604 27.45 -13.82 14.21
CA TRP A 604 28.07 -12.50 14.32
C TRP A 604 29.39 -12.56 15.11
N TYR A 605 29.44 -13.31 16.20
CA TYR A 605 30.68 -13.54 16.94
C TYR A 605 31.77 -14.19 16.05
N ALA A 606 31.44 -15.28 15.37
CA ALA A 606 32.39 -16.01 14.53
C ALA A 606 32.88 -15.16 13.35
N GLU A 607 31.99 -14.39 12.72
CA GLU A 607 32.34 -13.41 11.68
C GLU A 607 33.29 -12.35 12.23
N ALA A 608 32.99 -11.76 13.39
CA ALA A 608 33.85 -10.74 14.01
C ALA A 608 35.23 -11.29 14.41
N ALA A 609 35.29 -12.53 14.90
CA ALA A 609 36.52 -13.21 15.30
C ALA A 609 37.42 -13.55 14.09
N THR A 610 36.83 -13.89 12.95
CA THR A 610 37.57 -14.30 11.73
C THR A 610 37.96 -13.13 10.83
N THR A 611 37.15 -12.07 10.77
CA THR A 611 37.37 -10.90 9.90
C THR A 611 38.31 -9.84 10.50
N GLY A 612 38.77 -10.03 11.73
CA GLY A 612 39.68 -9.09 12.41
C GLY A 612 38.98 -7.94 13.14
N ALA A 613 37.65 -7.95 13.26
CA ALA A 613 36.87 -7.06 14.11
C ALA A 613 36.98 -7.46 15.60
N THR A 614 38.21 -7.55 16.10
CA THR A 614 38.53 -8.12 17.42
C THR A 614 37.82 -7.43 18.58
N GLU A 615 37.47 -6.15 18.41
CA GLU A 615 36.80 -5.38 19.43
C GLU A 615 35.32 -5.77 19.60
N GLU A 616 34.60 -6.09 18.52
CA GLU A 616 33.21 -6.57 18.61
C GLU A 616 33.15 -7.98 19.22
N ALA A 617 34.03 -8.87 18.76
CA ALA A 617 34.15 -10.21 19.34
C ALA A 617 34.45 -10.14 20.85
N ARG A 618 35.36 -9.26 21.28
CA ARG A 618 35.66 -9.02 22.71
C ARG A 618 34.43 -8.53 23.48
N ARG A 619 33.65 -7.61 22.92
CA ARG A 619 32.43 -7.08 23.55
C ARG A 619 31.37 -8.16 23.75
N LEU A 620 31.17 -9.02 22.75
CA LEU A 620 30.26 -10.16 22.84
C LEU A 620 30.74 -11.19 23.87
N SER A 621 32.03 -11.54 23.87
CA SER A 621 32.62 -12.43 24.89
C SER A 621 32.46 -11.85 26.29
N LEU A 622 32.65 -10.54 26.47
CA LEU A 622 32.51 -9.87 27.76
C LEU A 622 31.08 -9.98 28.30
N LEU A 623 30.05 -9.73 27.48
CA LEU A 623 28.66 -9.91 27.91
C LEU A 623 28.36 -11.35 28.29
N TRP A 624 28.85 -12.31 27.51
CA TRP A 624 28.71 -13.73 27.84
C TRP A 624 29.33 -14.09 29.19
N GLN A 625 30.56 -13.66 29.45
CA GLN A 625 31.23 -13.90 30.73
C GLN A 625 30.43 -13.31 31.90
N ILE A 626 29.99 -12.05 31.77
CA ILE A 626 29.24 -11.36 32.82
C ILE A 626 27.89 -12.04 33.08
N VAL A 627 27.19 -12.47 32.04
CA VAL A 627 25.92 -13.18 32.16
C VAL A 627 26.09 -14.55 32.80
N LEU A 628 27.15 -15.29 32.43
CA LEU A 628 27.46 -16.60 33.01
C LEU A 628 27.85 -16.51 34.48
N ASP A 629 28.36 -15.37 34.94
CA ASP A 629 28.67 -15.13 36.35
C ASP A 629 27.49 -14.55 37.16
N ASP A 630 26.39 -14.17 36.48
CA ASP A 630 25.23 -13.58 37.12
C ASP A 630 24.22 -14.64 37.55
N LEU A 631 23.89 -14.67 38.85
CA LEU A 631 23.00 -15.68 39.43
C LEU A 631 21.58 -15.67 38.85
N ALA A 632 21.10 -14.52 38.37
CA ALA A 632 19.76 -14.40 37.79
C ALA A 632 19.69 -14.99 36.37
N TYR A 633 20.76 -14.86 35.58
CA TYR A 633 20.75 -15.14 34.14
C TYR A 633 21.60 -16.34 33.70
N THR A 634 22.46 -16.88 34.59
CA THR A 634 23.33 -18.04 34.32
C THR A 634 22.56 -19.23 33.72
N ALA A 635 21.41 -19.57 34.29
CA ALA A 635 20.65 -20.75 33.88
C ALA A 635 20.14 -20.61 32.43
N ASP A 636 19.59 -19.44 32.09
CA ASP A 636 19.08 -19.17 30.75
C ASP A 636 20.20 -19.03 29.71
N ALA A 637 21.35 -18.48 30.11
CA ALA A 637 22.54 -18.41 29.27
C ALA A 637 23.11 -19.80 28.93
N LEU A 638 23.23 -20.68 29.92
CA LEU A 638 23.62 -22.08 29.70
C LEU A 638 22.60 -22.84 28.85
N LYS A 639 21.31 -22.53 29.01
CA LYS A 639 20.25 -23.11 28.17
C LYS A 639 20.35 -22.65 26.71
N ALA A 640 20.73 -21.39 26.46
CA ALA A 640 21.01 -20.89 25.11
C ALA A 640 22.21 -21.61 24.47
N LEU A 641 23.33 -21.73 25.20
CA LEU A 641 24.51 -22.47 24.73
C LEU A 641 24.18 -23.94 24.47
N SER A 642 23.45 -24.59 25.38
CA SER A 642 23.02 -26.00 25.22
C SER A 642 22.19 -26.19 23.95
N ARG A 643 21.33 -25.21 23.60
CA ARG A 643 20.54 -25.25 22.36
C ARG A 643 21.42 -25.14 21.12
N TRP A 644 22.45 -24.30 21.13
CA TRP A 644 23.40 -24.22 20.02
C TRP A 644 24.25 -25.50 19.89
N VAL A 645 24.67 -26.10 21.01
CA VAL A 645 25.36 -27.41 21.01
C VAL A 645 24.47 -28.50 20.41
N LEU A 646 23.18 -28.53 20.76
CA LEU A 646 22.21 -29.47 20.16
C LEU A 646 22.07 -29.28 18.64
N GLN A 647 22.17 -28.04 18.15
CA GLN A 647 22.14 -27.75 16.72
C GLN A 647 23.45 -28.11 16.01
N ALA A 648 24.58 -28.11 16.72
CA ALA A 648 25.89 -28.46 16.18
C ALA A 648 26.03 -29.95 15.82
N GLU A 649 25.25 -30.82 16.45
CA GLU A 649 25.24 -32.26 16.12
C GLU A 649 24.88 -32.50 14.65
N ASP A 650 23.91 -31.75 14.11
CA ASP A 650 23.45 -31.87 12.72
C ASP A 650 24.07 -30.81 11.79
N ASN A 651 24.94 -29.92 12.30
CA ASN A 651 25.46 -28.79 11.53
C ASN A 651 26.93 -28.45 11.87
N PRO A 652 27.90 -28.87 11.03
CA PRO A 652 29.32 -28.60 11.22
C PRO A 652 29.70 -27.12 11.27
N GLN A 653 28.90 -26.24 10.66
CA GLN A 653 29.14 -24.81 10.72
C GLN A 653 28.94 -24.27 12.15
N VAL A 654 27.89 -24.73 12.84
CA VAL A 654 27.62 -24.35 14.23
C VAL A 654 28.73 -24.85 15.15
N GLU A 655 29.23 -26.07 14.91
CA GLU A 655 30.39 -26.62 15.65
C GLU A 655 31.60 -25.70 15.51
N GLY A 656 31.94 -25.28 14.27
CA GLY A 656 33.03 -24.36 14.01
C GLY A 656 32.86 -23.00 14.70
N GLU A 657 31.65 -22.45 14.69
CA GLU A 657 31.34 -21.19 15.38
C GLU A 657 31.50 -21.32 16.91
N LEU A 658 31.06 -22.45 17.50
CA LEU A 658 31.19 -22.73 18.93
C LEU A 658 32.64 -22.97 19.36
N VAL A 659 33.47 -23.61 18.53
CA VAL A 659 34.91 -23.79 18.78
C VAL A 659 35.62 -22.44 18.90
N LEU A 660 35.17 -21.41 18.18
CA LEU A 660 35.71 -20.05 18.33
C LEU A 660 35.25 -19.38 19.62
N LEU A 661 33.97 -19.54 20.00
CA LEU A 661 33.37 -18.82 21.13
C LEU A 661 33.76 -19.41 22.49
N LEU A 662 33.59 -20.72 22.68
CA LEU A 662 33.69 -21.37 24.00
C LEU A 662 35.01 -21.10 24.75
N PRO A 663 36.20 -21.13 24.11
CA PRO A 663 37.46 -20.87 24.80
C PRO A 663 37.53 -19.44 25.36
N THR A 664 36.85 -18.48 24.71
CA THR A 664 36.82 -17.09 25.17
C THR A 664 35.91 -16.85 26.36
N LEU A 665 35.03 -17.81 26.67
CA LEU A 665 34.12 -17.72 27.83
C LEU A 665 34.78 -18.18 29.12
N VAL A 666 35.94 -18.84 29.05
CA VAL A 666 36.67 -19.33 30.22
C VAL A 666 37.52 -18.20 30.82
N GLY A 667 36.92 -17.39 31.70
CA GLY A 667 37.62 -16.38 32.49
C GLY A 667 38.25 -16.95 33.76
N SER A 668 37.62 -17.97 34.34
CA SER A 668 38.01 -18.61 35.59
C SER A 668 37.98 -20.15 35.53
N VAL A 669 38.52 -20.80 36.56
CA VAL A 669 38.43 -22.26 36.72
C VAL A 669 36.97 -22.70 36.93
N GLU A 670 36.13 -21.85 37.52
CA GLU A 670 34.74 -22.18 37.77
C GLU A 670 33.91 -22.13 36.48
N ASP A 671 34.20 -21.19 35.58
CA ASP A 671 33.58 -21.12 34.25
C ASP A 671 33.90 -22.38 33.44
N ARG A 672 35.17 -22.82 33.49
CA ARG A 672 35.58 -24.07 32.85
C ARG A 672 34.76 -25.26 33.36
N LYS A 673 34.60 -25.41 34.68
CA LYS A 673 33.79 -26.49 35.25
C LYS A 673 32.32 -26.38 34.86
N ARG A 674 31.76 -25.17 34.87
CA ARG A 674 30.36 -24.91 34.52
C ARG A 674 30.07 -25.28 33.07
N LEU A 675 30.93 -24.86 32.13
CA LEU A 675 30.83 -25.20 30.72
C LEU A 675 31.07 -26.68 30.46
N HIS A 676 32.05 -27.29 31.13
CA HIS A 676 32.30 -28.73 31.04
C HIS A 676 31.09 -29.55 31.51
N HIS A 677 30.52 -29.18 32.66
CA HIS A 677 29.31 -29.82 33.20
C HIS A 677 28.11 -29.65 32.26
N MET A 678 27.93 -28.47 31.66
CA MET A 678 26.90 -28.25 30.65
C MET A 678 27.10 -29.21 29.46
N LEU A 679 28.30 -29.29 28.90
CA LEU A 679 28.59 -30.17 27.75
C LEU A 679 28.40 -31.66 28.08
N GLU A 680 28.76 -32.10 29.29
CA GLU A 680 28.51 -33.47 29.76
C GLU A 680 27.01 -33.80 29.94
N THR A 681 26.20 -32.79 30.26
CA THR A 681 24.78 -32.98 30.61
C THR A 681 23.83 -32.75 29.44
N VAL A 682 24.26 -32.09 28.36
CA VAL A 682 23.45 -31.92 27.15
C VAL A 682 23.17 -33.28 26.51
N ARG A 683 21.89 -33.62 26.33
CA ARG A 683 21.44 -34.87 25.70
C ARG A 683 20.66 -34.60 24.42
N GLY A 684 20.85 -35.45 23.41
CA GLY A 684 20.18 -35.34 22.12
C GLY A 684 18.65 -35.46 22.20
N ARG A 685 17.96 -35.00 21.15
CA ARG A 685 16.47 -34.96 21.04
C ARG A 685 15.77 -36.31 21.28
N ARG A 686 16.47 -37.45 21.17
CA ARG A 686 15.92 -38.81 21.37
C ARG A 686 16.27 -39.43 22.73
N GLY A 687 17.02 -38.73 23.59
CA GLY A 687 17.47 -39.26 24.88
C GLY A 687 18.61 -40.29 24.80
N ASP A 688 19.16 -40.54 23.61
CA ASP A 688 20.28 -41.45 23.38
C ASP A 688 21.61 -40.77 23.71
N GLY A 689 22.23 -41.17 24.82
CA GLY A 689 23.66 -40.95 25.11
C GLY A 689 24.19 -39.50 25.17
N PRO A 690 25.47 -39.33 25.53
CA PRO A 690 26.19 -38.06 25.36
C PRO A 690 26.39 -37.75 23.86
N LEU A 691 26.38 -36.45 23.51
CA LEU A 691 26.55 -35.98 22.13
C LEU A 691 28.01 -36.10 21.68
N ALA A 692 28.25 -36.64 20.48
CA ALA A 692 29.60 -36.74 19.93
C ALA A 692 30.22 -35.35 19.67
N VAL A 693 29.40 -34.34 19.34
CA VAL A 693 29.87 -32.96 19.21
C VAL A 693 30.31 -32.37 20.54
N ALA A 694 29.70 -32.78 21.67
CA ALA A 694 30.05 -32.26 22.99
C ALA A 694 31.47 -32.68 23.40
N ASP A 695 31.88 -33.93 23.10
CA ASP A 695 33.26 -34.40 23.35
C ASP A 695 34.30 -33.59 22.56
N ARG A 696 33.98 -33.23 21.31
CA ARG A 696 34.87 -32.41 20.48
C ARG A 696 34.95 -30.96 20.96
N LEU A 697 33.83 -30.39 21.40
CA LEU A 697 33.79 -29.06 22.00
C LEU A 697 34.50 -29.02 23.37
N MET A 698 34.41 -30.09 24.17
CA MET A 698 35.18 -30.23 25.41
C MET A 698 36.69 -30.25 25.15
N ALA A 699 37.14 -30.88 24.06
CA ALA A 699 38.55 -30.87 23.68
C ALA A 699 39.06 -29.48 23.23
N ALA A 700 38.17 -28.56 22.87
CA ALA A 700 38.51 -27.19 22.49
C ALA A 700 38.58 -26.21 23.68
N LEU A 701 38.03 -26.58 24.86
CA LEU A 701 38.03 -25.81 26.12
C LEU A 701 39.29 -26.06 26.97
#